data_AF-A0A813I4S5-F1
#
_entry.id   AF-A0A813I4S5-F1
#
_cell.length_a   1.000
_cell.length_b   1.000
_cell.length_c   1.000
_cell.angle_alpha   90.00
_cell.angle_beta   90.00
_cell.angle_gamma   90.00
#
_symmetry.space_group_name_H-M   'P 1'
#
loop_
_entity.id
_entity.type
_entity.pdbx_description
1 polymer ?
#
loop_
_entity_poly.entity_id
_entity_poly.type
_entity_poly.pdbx_seq_one_letter_code
_entity_poly.pdbx_strand_id
1 'polypeptide(L)'
;MAPIGRAMAPFRGKSASAKALAQLGTSKSKGRPSGKGRGSKLPFEPDSVLQSTSMAAKAKLVYQSRCEACHGRTVRDVLASMAEPGTAYRMADLKYDIKLGRLDVLKPGTSAGPLPVGKDRAPAPLAGKPMPPANLEEFFQFLQGQLRKETIEHCPGQDVELTGVGAQKMWPDIEAFVAPNLGLTERWVPYHTVLGVHELFLIQQVHTRSEWNEKQKFVAMFIFRSHCKRDLFLKAQLPLMLKKDFWQDPAKAFRPGGPMERSILDYRKKTGQPLLTSCFRIIPPRVLKDDTENLVRSITHRTQNLIEVAEHAFPIVKDKTRTSLQKMSEISTRIQSTDGLGETWAKMLTVCIDLAYPKERFLESQCDVGTGAAPPLKCLLPKGGPADKKEALQELLKIVNKAKCTHSKHFWDTLKNVEQILRTKFKSLPGVCNQANTKMYGMPAVTLQVQLCEYRQFRHSIARLKYGLADDETMRVLDMSTRKPQPEDFLVFDKKTNSVTFQLPKDGKQIDFSVSVKAAKSQKIAERVAAMCFVTMRDGGAAKADAAKLRDEFLDGYLGGEDVPAESEAWHACRISLTHSSPLVSWQYEDKAGKKLPFQTTKAAAGGCLQAERVARLCWVKLQAGGTKEAVQEYRNKLYKQLQPNGPKPRADFNGPPAKRQKVDK
;
A
#
# COMPACT_ATOMS: atom_id res chain seq x y z
N MET A 1 -45.79 -33.41 15.38
CA MET A 1 -45.25 -33.13 16.72
C MET A 1 -44.40 -34.32 17.15
N ALA A 2 -43.09 -34.13 17.22
CA ALA A 2 -42.09 -34.94 17.93
C ALA A 2 -40.77 -34.14 17.89
N PRO A 3 -40.11 -33.79 19.01
CA PRO A 3 -38.91 -32.97 18.96
C PRO A 3 -37.66 -33.86 18.93
N ILE A 4 -36.89 -33.81 17.84
CA ILE A 4 -35.54 -34.37 17.80
C ILE A 4 -34.58 -33.28 18.25
N GLY A 5 -34.38 -33.19 19.56
CA GLY A 5 -33.27 -32.45 20.16
C GLY A 5 -31.99 -33.27 20.05
N ARG A 6 -31.02 -32.80 19.26
CA ARG A 6 -29.64 -33.30 19.32
C ARG A 6 -28.75 -32.22 19.91
N ALA A 7 -28.30 -32.46 21.14
CA ALA A 7 -27.30 -31.68 21.83
C ALA A 7 -25.96 -31.76 21.08
N MET A 8 -25.37 -30.59 20.78
CA MET A 8 -23.99 -30.52 20.30
C MET A 8 -23.04 -30.72 21.49
N ALA A 9 -22.16 -31.71 21.40
CA ALA A 9 -21.08 -31.92 22.34
C ALA A 9 -20.00 -30.82 22.19
N PRO A 10 -19.36 -30.37 23.28
CA PRO A 10 -18.31 -29.36 23.22
C PRO A 10 -16.99 -29.97 22.71
N PHE A 11 -16.41 -29.31 21.71
CA PHE A 11 -15.05 -29.55 21.22
C PHE A 11 -14.03 -29.32 22.35
N ARG A 12 -13.46 -30.40 22.89
CA ARG A 12 -12.29 -30.35 23.78
C ARG A 12 -11.02 -30.12 22.95
N GLY A 13 -10.62 -28.86 22.80
CA GLY A 13 -9.28 -28.50 22.33
C GLY A 13 -8.25 -28.77 23.42
N LYS A 14 -7.36 -29.74 23.20
CA LYS A 14 -6.20 -30.00 24.09
C LYS A 14 -5.25 -28.80 24.06
N SER A 15 -5.07 -28.14 25.20
CA SER A 15 -4.06 -27.10 25.41
C SER A 15 -2.68 -27.73 25.54
N ALA A 16 -1.82 -27.55 24.54
CA ALA A 16 -0.40 -27.87 24.65
C ALA A 16 0.32 -26.75 25.44
N SER A 17 0.60 -27.05 26.71
CA SER A 17 1.80 -26.68 27.49
C SER A 17 2.56 -25.40 27.08
N ALA A 18 2.22 -24.29 27.73
CA ALA A 18 3.08 -23.11 27.87
C ALA A 18 3.94 -23.25 29.14
N LYS A 19 5.10 -23.92 29.04
CA LYS A 19 6.12 -23.98 30.11
C LYS A 19 7.49 -24.32 29.50
N ALA A 20 8.12 -23.34 28.85
CA ALA A 20 9.57 -23.34 28.54
C ALA A 20 10.00 -21.99 27.96
N LEU A 21 9.91 -20.90 28.74
CA LEU A 21 10.55 -19.63 28.41
C LEU A 21 10.59 -18.72 29.66
N ALA A 22 11.29 -19.19 30.68
CA ALA A 22 11.60 -18.40 31.87
C ALA A 22 12.94 -18.85 32.43
N GLN A 23 14.04 -18.47 31.77
CA GLN A 23 15.39 -18.50 32.33
C GLN A 23 16.34 -17.70 31.42
N LEU A 24 16.23 -16.36 31.47
CA LEU A 24 17.32 -15.48 31.07
C LEU A 24 17.39 -14.30 32.06
N GLY A 25 18.40 -14.41 32.94
CA GLY A 25 19.13 -13.36 33.64
C GLY A 25 18.43 -12.06 34.02
N THR A 26 18.12 -11.91 35.29
CA THR A 26 17.99 -10.60 35.96
C THR A 26 19.37 -9.93 36.07
N SER A 27 19.63 -8.89 35.26
CA SER A 27 20.68 -7.92 35.59
C SER A 27 20.03 -6.60 36.03
N LYS A 28 20.30 -6.23 37.29
CA LYS A 28 19.98 -4.90 37.83
C LYS A 28 20.92 -3.89 37.19
N SER A 29 20.40 -2.85 36.54
CA SER A 29 21.18 -1.63 36.27
C SER A 29 20.44 -0.40 36.80
N LYS A 30 21.15 0.29 37.71
CA LYS A 30 20.79 1.59 38.27
C LYS A 30 20.95 2.68 37.20
N GLY A 31 20.16 3.74 37.36
CA GLY A 31 19.84 4.76 36.35
C GLY A 31 21.00 5.55 35.76
N ARG A 32 20.70 6.24 34.65
CA ARG A 32 21.47 7.38 34.11
C ARG A 32 20.69 8.13 33.01
N PRO A 33 21.15 9.32 32.58
CA PRO A 33 20.37 10.56 32.58
C PRO A 33 19.81 10.92 31.21
N SER A 34 18.96 11.95 31.20
CA SER A 34 18.38 12.61 30.04
C SER A 34 19.44 13.28 29.15
N GLY A 35 19.42 13.00 27.84
CA GLY A 35 20.12 13.85 26.88
C GLY A 35 20.35 13.26 25.48
N LYS A 36 19.79 13.95 24.48
CA LYS A 36 20.17 14.03 23.05
C LYS A 36 19.88 12.83 22.12
N GLY A 37 18.96 13.09 21.19
CA GLY A 37 18.94 12.57 19.81
C GLY A 37 19.06 11.05 19.62
N ARG A 38 18.10 10.27 20.11
CA ARG A 38 18.05 8.82 19.82
C ARG A 38 17.60 8.57 18.38
N GLY A 39 18.56 8.54 17.45
CA GLY A 39 18.44 7.60 16.34
C GLY A 39 18.25 6.21 16.95
N SER A 40 17.15 5.53 16.65
CA SER A 40 16.89 4.21 17.22
C SER A 40 18.03 3.28 16.80
N LYS A 41 19.00 3.03 17.70
CA LYS A 41 20.03 2.03 17.48
C LYS A 41 19.32 0.74 17.11
N LEU A 42 19.73 0.14 15.99
CA LEU A 42 19.27 -1.19 15.66
C LEU A 42 19.61 -2.10 16.86
N PRO A 43 18.74 -3.03 17.26
CA PRO A 43 19.01 -3.91 18.39
C PRO A 43 20.12 -4.94 18.09
N PHE A 44 20.76 -4.84 16.92
CA PHE A 44 21.75 -5.77 16.40
C PHE A 44 22.97 -4.97 15.92
N GLU A 45 24.17 -5.52 16.07
CA GLU A 45 25.38 -4.93 15.49
C GLU A 45 25.31 -5.09 13.95
N PRO A 46 25.63 -4.06 13.15
CA PRO A 46 25.55 -4.17 11.69
C PRO A 46 26.37 -5.32 11.10
N ASP A 47 27.49 -5.66 11.72
CA ASP A 47 28.42 -6.67 11.23
C ASP A 47 28.13 -8.06 11.80
N SER A 48 27.07 -8.21 12.60
CA SER A 48 26.57 -9.50 13.03
C SER A 48 26.14 -10.34 11.83
N VAL A 49 26.49 -11.62 11.85
CA VAL A 49 26.14 -12.58 10.79
C VAL A 49 24.77 -13.21 11.10
N LEU A 50 23.91 -13.31 10.10
CA LEU A 50 22.60 -13.95 10.24
C LEU A 50 22.70 -15.44 9.93
N GLN A 51 22.13 -16.27 10.79
CA GLN A 51 22.11 -17.73 10.63
C GLN A 51 20.68 -18.23 10.53
N SER A 52 20.31 -18.81 9.38
CA SER A 52 19.08 -19.60 9.25
C SER A 52 19.08 -20.78 10.22
N THR A 53 17.97 -21.00 10.93
CA THR A 53 17.83 -22.04 11.95
C THR A 53 16.97 -23.22 11.49
N SER A 54 16.91 -24.29 12.28
CA SER A 54 16.00 -25.41 12.03
C SER A 54 14.52 -25.00 12.00
N MET A 55 14.14 -23.87 12.62
CA MET A 55 12.79 -23.32 12.55
C MET A 55 12.50 -22.71 11.19
N ALA A 56 13.48 -22.06 10.55
CA ALA A 56 13.35 -21.59 9.17
C ALA A 56 13.20 -22.77 8.20
N ALA A 57 13.96 -23.83 8.41
CA ALA A 57 13.91 -25.08 7.63
C ALA A 57 12.53 -25.78 7.72
N LYS A 58 11.78 -25.56 8.81
CA LYS A 58 10.42 -26.06 9.02
C LYS A 58 9.33 -25.06 8.61
N ALA A 59 9.69 -23.84 8.21
CA ALA A 59 8.73 -22.79 7.90
C ALA A 59 8.11 -22.95 6.49
N LYS A 60 7.11 -22.12 6.16
CA LYS A 60 6.56 -22.04 4.79
C LYS A 60 7.68 -21.64 3.80
N LEU A 61 7.56 -22.06 2.53
CA LEU A 61 8.63 -21.90 1.51
C LEU A 61 9.13 -20.46 1.43
N VAL A 62 8.20 -19.51 1.34
CA VAL A 62 8.50 -18.07 1.26
C VAL A 62 9.33 -17.57 2.45
N TYR A 63 9.18 -18.17 3.63
CA TYR A 63 9.97 -17.82 4.81
C TYR A 63 11.30 -18.55 4.85
N GLN A 64 11.30 -19.82 4.44
CA GLN A 64 12.51 -20.62 4.32
C GLN A 64 13.48 -19.97 3.32
N SER A 65 13.08 -19.76 2.06
CA SER A 65 13.91 -19.16 1.00
C SER A 65 14.44 -17.78 1.38
N ARG A 66 13.64 -17.02 2.14
CA ARG A 66 14.02 -15.71 2.66
C ARG A 66 15.08 -15.78 3.76
N CYS A 67 14.94 -16.72 4.69
CA CYS A 67 15.95 -16.93 5.74
C CYS A 67 17.23 -17.54 5.15
N GLU A 68 17.11 -18.42 4.15
CA GLU A 68 18.24 -18.95 3.38
C GLU A 68 19.01 -17.83 2.67
N ALA A 69 18.30 -16.91 2.01
CA ALA A 69 18.92 -15.73 1.37
C ALA A 69 19.59 -14.75 2.35
N CYS A 70 19.36 -14.90 3.67
CA CYS A 70 20.03 -14.14 4.72
C CYS A 70 21.18 -14.91 5.39
N HIS A 71 21.23 -16.23 5.25
CA HIS A 71 22.18 -17.06 5.97
C HIS A 71 23.62 -16.76 5.53
N GLY A 72 24.52 -16.55 6.49
CA GLY A 72 25.92 -16.21 6.25
C GLY A 72 26.17 -14.74 5.88
N ARG A 73 25.11 -13.94 5.67
CA ARG A 73 25.25 -12.51 5.36
C ARG A 73 25.23 -11.67 6.63
N THR A 74 25.90 -10.52 6.62
CA THR A 74 25.80 -9.60 7.74
C THR A 74 24.43 -8.91 7.76
N VAL A 75 24.03 -8.39 8.93
CA VAL A 75 22.84 -7.53 9.04
C VAL A 75 22.98 -6.36 8.06
N ARG A 76 24.15 -5.73 7.97
CA ARG A 76 24.46 -4.65 7.02
C ARG A 76 24.18 -5.05 5.57
N ASP A 77 24.67 -6.20 5.12
CA ASP A 77 24.49 -6.66 3.73
C ASP A 77 23.02 -6.91 3.42
N VAL A 78 22.31 -7.55 4.34
CA VAL A 78 20.88 -7.79 4.20
C VAL A 78 20.14 -6.46 4.10
N LEU A 79 20.43 -5.49 4.97
CA LEU A 79 19.82 -4.16 4.93
C LEU A 79 20.17 -3.37 3.67
N ALA A 80 21.38 -3.51 3.14
CA ALA A 80 21.78 -2.91 1.88
C ALA A 80 20.93 -3.47 0.73
N SER A 81 20.73 -4.79 0.66
CA SER A 81 19.85 -5.39 -0.34
C SER A 81 18.38 -4.99 -0.18
N MET A 82 17.90 -4.73 1.04
CA MET A 82 16.53 -4.20 1.25
C MET A 82 16.33 -2.76 0.71
N ALA A 83 17.42 -2.04 0.42
CA ALA A 83 17.34 -0.70 -0.16
C ALA A 83 17.20 -0.75 -1.70
N GLU A 84 17.43 -1.89 -2.32
CA GLU A 84 17.24 -2.08 -3.76
C GLU A 84 15.74 -2.01 -4.10
N PRO A 85 15.35 -1.20 -5.10
CA PRO A 85 13.97 -1.14 -5.57
C PRO A 85 13.43 -2.53 -5.92
N GLY A 86 12.19 -2.83 -5.48
CA GLY A 86 11.53 -4.10 -5.77
C GLY A 86 11.80 -5.24 -4.78
N THR A 87 12.71 -5.07 -3.81
CA THR A 87 12.92 -6.10 -2.79
C THR A 87 11.72 -6.24 -1.84
N ALA A 88 11.20 -7.46 -1.72
CA ALA A 88 10.04 -7.77 -0.89
C ALA A 88 10.38 -7.90 0.61
N TYR A 89 11.65 -8.11 0.96
CA TYR A 89 12.09 -8.30 2.34
C TYR A 89 12.37 -6.96 3.01
N ARG A 90 11.76 -6.70 4.17
CA ARG A 90 11.92 -5.43 4.89
C ARG A 90 12.51 -5.65 6.27
N MET A 91 13.01 -4.58 6.90
CA MET A 91 13.52 -4.60 8.28
C MET A 91 12.53 -5.23 9.29
N ALA A 92 11.22 -4.98 9.08
CA ALA A 92 10.18 -5.56 9.93
C ALA A 92 10.12 -7.09 9.80
N ASP A 93 10.36 -7.63 8.61
CA ASP A 93 10.40 -9.07 8.36
C ASP A 93 11.63 -9.70 9.01
N LEU A 94 12.80 -9.08 8.89
CA LEU A 94 14.04 -9.53 9.55
C LEU A 94 13.85 -9.62 11.07
N LYS A 95 13.33 -8.55 11.69
CA LYS A 95 13.01 -8.55 13.13
C LYS A 95 12.03 -9.66 13.50
N TYR A 96 11.06 -9.94 12.63
CA TYR A 96 10.04 -10.96 12.88
C TYR A 96 10.59 -12.38 12.71
N ASP A 97 11.50 -12.61 11.76
CA ASP A 97 12.20 -13.89 11.60
C ASP A 97 13.12 -14.16 12.78
N ILE A 98 13.87 -13.15 13.23
CA ILE A 98 14.70 -13.24 14.44
C ILE A 98 13.84 -13.53 15.67
N LYS A 99 12.76 -12.76 15.85
CA LYS A 99 11.85 -12.94 17.01
C LYS A 99 11.20 -14.32 17.05
N LEU A 100 10.93 -14.93 15.89
CA LEU A 100 10.37 -16.27 15.80
C LEU A 100 11.43 -17.38 15.80
N GLY A 101 12.70 -17.03 16.02
CA GLY A 101 13.81 -17.96 16.04
C GLY A 101 14.08 -18.62 14.69
N ARG A 102 13.65 -18.00 13.58
CA ARG A 102 13.93 -18.46 12.20
C ARG A 102 15.31 -17.99 11.72
N LEU A 103 15.78 -16.87 12.27
CA LEU A 103 17.14 -16.37 12.09
C LEU A 103 17.77 -16.13 13.46
N ASP A 104 19.00 -16.57 13.65
CA ASP A 104 19.83 -16.17 14.77
C ASP A 104 20.79 -15.06 14.35
N VAL A 105 21.16 -14.20 15.30
CA VAL A 105 22.10 -13.09 15.09
C VAL A 105 23.40 -13.46 15.79
N LEU A 106 24.42 -13.82 15.01
CA LEU A 106 25.72 -14.23 15.50
C LEU A 106 26.64 -13.02 15.71
N LYS A 107 27.71 -13.20 16.50
CA LYS A 107 28.73 -12.16 16.68
C LYS A 107 29.44 -11.86 15.34
N PRO A 108 29.89 -10.62 15.11
CA PRO A 108 30.68 -10.29 13.93
C PRO A 108 31.85 -11.26 13.71
N GLY A 109 32.09 -11.65 12.45
CA GLY A 109 33.15 -12.59 12.06
C GLY A 109 32.86 -14.07 12.34
N THR A 110 31.72 -14.41 12.96
CA THR A 110 31.35 -15.82 13.20
C THR A 110 30.82 -16.45 11.92
N SER A 111 31.24 -17.69 11.62
CA SER A 111 30.65 -18.47 10.54
C SER A 111 29.20 -18.88 10.88
N ALA A 112 28.28 -18.74 9.93
CA ALA A 112 26.90 -19.24 10.08
C ALA A 112 26.79 -20.78 10.01
N GLY A 113 27.90 -21.47 9.69
CA GLY A 113 27.90 -22.91 9.45
C GLY A 113 27.19 -23.27 8.14
N PRO A 114 26.85 -24.55 7.93
CA PRO A 114 26.03 -24.95 6.79
C PRO A 114 24.58 -24.49 6.97
N LEU A 115 23.87 -24.29 5.86
CA LEU A 115 22.44 -24.07 5.87
C LEU A 115 21.74 -25.26 6.55
N PRO A 116 20.80 -25.02 7.50
CA PRO A 116 20.05 -26.11 8.10
C PRO A 116 19.29 -26.85 7.01
N VAL A 117 19.49 -28.16 6.93
CA VAL A 117 18.77 -29.02 5.99
C VAL A 117 17.28 -28.96 6.36
N GLY A 118 16.49 -28.35 5.49
CA GLY A 118 15.04 -28.39 5.59
C GLY A 118 14.53 -29.82 5.45
N LYS A 119 13.25 -30.05 5.78
CA LYS A 119 12.63 -31.27 5.27
C LYS A 119 12.76 -31.24 3.76
N ASP A 120 13.39 -32.25 3.16
CA ASP A 120 13.40 -32.44 1.72
C ASP A 120 11.96 -32.33 1.24
N ARG A 121 11.70 -31.24 0.53
CA ARG A 121 10.42 -31.11 -0.15
C ARG A 121 10.54 -31.97 -1.37
N ALA A 122 9.51 -32.75 -1.65
CA ALA A 122 9.35 -33.32 -2.97
C ALA A 122 9.60 -32.17 -3.98
N PRO A 123 10.53 -32.35 -4.94
CA PRO A 123 10.78 -31.33 -5.93
C PRO A 123 9.45 -30.96 -6.58
N ALA A 124 9.31 -29.67 -6.92
CA ALA A 124 8.10 -29.24 -7.59
C ALA A 124 7.89 -30.14 -8.82
N PRO A 125 6.67 -30.65 -9.08
CA PRO A 125 6.42 -31.69 -10.07
C PRO A 125 6.88 -31.33 -11.49
N LEU A 126 7.04 -30.03 -11.78
CA LEU A 126 7.51 -29.48 -13.04
C LEU A 126 8.74 -28.58 -12.84
N ALA A 127 9.56 -28.82 -11.82
CA ALA A 127 10.78 -28.06 -11.57
C ALA A 127 11.68 -28.00 -12.82
N GLY A 128 12.17 -26.80 -13.14
CA GLY A 128 13.01 -26.55 -14.32
C GLY A 128 12.25 -26.39 -15.64
N LYS A 129 10.93 -26.64 -15.68
CA LYS A 129 10.10 -26.35 -16.86
C LYS A 129 9.61 -24.89 -16.82
N PRO A 130 9.50 -24.20 -17.97
CA PRO A 130 8.88 -22.88 -18.01
C PRO A 130 7.39 -22.98 -17.70
N MET A 131 6.85 -21.96 -17.03
CA MET A 131 5.41 -21.87 -16.79
C MET A 131 4.71 -21.47 -18.11
N PRO A 132 3.60 -22.15 -18.49
CA PRO A 132 2.83 -21.77 -19.67
C PRO A 132 2.34 -20.31 -19.59
N PRO A 133 2.22 -19.61 -20.73
CA PRO A 133 1.70 -18.25 -20.75
C PRO A 133 0.23 -18.23 -20.27
N ALA A 134 -0.12 -17.20 -19.50
CA ALA A 134 -1.49 -16.99 -19.08
C ALA A 134 -2.40 -16.76 -20.30
N ASN A 135 -3.59 -17.32 -20.26
CA ASN A 135 -4.58 -17.13 -21.33
C ASN A 135 -6.01 -17.08 -20.77
N LEU A 136 -6.95 -16.69 -21.64
CA LEU A 136 -8.34 -16.46 -21.24
C LEU A 136 -9.06 -17.76 -20.83
N GLU A 137 -8.69 -18.91 -21.40
CA GLU A 137 -9.29 -20.20 -21.04
C GLU A 137 -8.87 -20.63 -19.63
N GLU A 138 -7.58 -20.52 -19.30
CA GLU A 138 -7.03 -20.73 -17.95
C GLU A 138 -7.75 -19.81 -16.95
N PHE A 139 -7.96 -18.55 -17.31
CA PHE A 139 -8.68 -17.60 -16.45
C PHE A 139 -10.13 -18.02 -16.17
N PHE A 140 -10.90 -18.46 -17.19
CA PHE A 140 -12.26 -18.96 -16.96
C PHE A 140 -12.31 -20.25 -16.13
N GLN A 141 -11.31 -21.12 -16.25
CA GLN A 141 -11.17 -22.32 -15.42
C GLN A 141 -10.88 -21.94 -13.96
N PHE A 142 -10.01 -20.96 -13.75
CA PHE A 142 -9.74 -20.39 -12.42
C PHE A 142 -11.00 -19.82 -11.78
N LEU A 143 -11.80 -19.03 -12.53
CA LEU A 143 -13.05 -18.45 -12.02
C LEU A 143 -14.08 -19.51 -11.59
N GLN A 144 -14.19 -20.64 -12.31
CA GLN A 144 -15.05 -21.76 -11.89
C GLN A 144 -14.60 -22.31 -10.53
N GLY A 145 -13.30 -22.51 -10.34
CA GLY A 145 -12.78 -22.97 -9.06
C GLY A 145 -12.99 -21.94 -7.94
N GLN A 146 -12.86 -20.63 -8.20
CA GLN A 146 -13.19 -19.60 -7.22
C GLN A 146 -14.64 -19.71 -6.74
N LEU A 147 -15.59 -19.90 -7.66
CA LEU A 147 -17.02 -20.05 -7.36
C LEU A 147 -17.34 -21.33 -6.58
N ARG A 148 -16.73 -22.45 -6.95
CA ARG A 148 -16.86 -23.70 -6.18
C ARG A 148 -16.32 -23.52 -4.76
N LYS A 149 -15.14 -22.93 -4.62
CA LYS A 149 -14.52 -22.69 -3.31
C LYS A 149 -15.37 -21.76 -2.44
N GLU A 150 -15.91 -20.71 -3.03
CA GLU A 150 -16.87 -19.82 -2.40
C GLU A 150 -18.11 -20.57 -1.86
N THR A 151 -18.67 -21.49 -2.65
CA THR A 151 -19.79 -22.31 -2.21
C THR A 151 -19.42 -23.18 -1.01
N ILE A 152 -18.29 -23.89 -1.06
CA ILE A 152 -17.83 -24.77 0.03
C ILE A 152 -17.65 -23.97 1.33
N GLU A 153 -17.03 -22.79 1.25
CA GLU A 153 -16.72 -21.98 2.43
C GLU A 153 -17.94 -21.27 3.04
N HIS A 154 -18.87 -20.79 2.20
CA HIS A 154 -19.99 -19.96 2.67
C HIS A 154 -21.33 -20.70 2.76
N CYS A 155 -21.42 -21.89 2.16
CA CYS A 155 -22.60 -22.75 2.20
C CYS A 155 -22.22 -24.16 2.67
N PRO A 156 -21.90 -24.37 3.96
CA PRO A 156 -21.47 -25.68 4.47
C PRO A 156 -22.45 -26.79 4.09
N GLY A 157 -21.91 -27.89 3.53
CA GLY A 157 -22.69 -29.02 3.04
C GLY A 157 -23.23 -28.87 1.61
N GLN A 158 -22.91 -27.76 0.93
CA GLN A 158 -23.13 -27.58 -0.51
C GLN A 158 -21.80 -27.59 -1.25
N ASP A 159 -21.79 -28.16 -2.44
CA ASP A 159 -20.66 -28.15 -3.37
C ASP A 159 -21.23 -27.99 -4.79
N VAL A 160 -20.43 -27.45 -5.71
CA VAL A 160 -20.81 -27.25 -7.11
C VAL A 160 -19.82 -28.00 -7.97
N GLU A 161 -20.33 -28.87 -8.84
CA GLU A 161 -19.52 -29.61 -9.77
C GLU A 161 -18.85 -28.68 -10.79
N LEU A 162 -17.57 -28.89 -11.05
CA LEU A 162 -16.84 -28.19 -12.10
C LEU A 162 -17.11 -28.88 -13.43
N THR A 163 -17.80 -28.21 -14.36
CA THR A 163 -18.20 -28.81 -15.65
C THR A 163 -17.07 -28.83 -16.68
N GLY A 164 -16.04 -27.98 -16.52
CA GLY A 164 -14.85 -28.01 -17.39
C GLY A 164 -13.78 -28.99 -16.91
N VAL A 165 -13.35 -29.92 -17.77
CA VAL A 165 -12.21 -30.82 -17.50
C VAL A 165 -10.95 -30.06 -17.08
N GLY A 166 -10.67 -28.90 -17.70
CA GLY A 166 -9.56 -28.03 -17.30
C GLY A 166 -9.71 -27.49 -15.88
N ALA A 167 -10.92 -27.05 -15.49
CA ALA A 167 -11.21 -26.57 -14.14
C ALA A 167 -11.12 -27.71 -13.10
N GLN A 168 -11.61 -28.90 -13.44
CA GLN A 168 -11.47 -30.11 -12.59
C GLN A 168 -9.98 -30.43 -12.33
N LYS A 169 -9.14 -30.39 -13.37
CA LYS A 169 -7.69 -30.60 -13.25
C LYS A 169 -6.99 -29.50 -12.44
N MET A 170 -7.48 -28.26 -12.55
CA MET A 170 -6.93 -27.09 -11.83
C MET A 170 -7.37 -27.02 -10.37
N TRP A 171 -8.48 -27.69 -10.01
CA TRP A 171 -9.09 -27.60 -8.68
C TRP A 171 -8.14 -27.84 -7.49
N PRO A 172 -7.30 -28.90 -7.48
CA PRO A 172 -6.38 -29.12 -6.36
C PRO A 172 -5.43 -27.94 -6.12
N ASP A 173 -5.04 -27.23 -7.19
CA ASP A 173 -4.17 -26.07 -7.06
C ASP A 173 -4.88 -24.86 -6.48
N ILE A 174 -6.15 -24.67 -6.85
CA ILE A 174 -6.98 -23.59 -6.32
C ILE A 174 -7.20 -23.82 -4.83
N GLU A 175 -7.45 -25.07 -4.40
CA GLU A 175 -7.53 -25.41 -2.98
C GLU A 175 -6.23 -25.13 -2.25
N ALA A 176 -5.09 -25.56 -2.81
CA ALA A 176 -3.77 -25.29 -2.23
C ALA A 176 -3.45 -23.78 -2.16
N PHE A 177 -3.93 -22.99 -3.11
CA PHE A 177 -3.82 -21.53 -3.12
C PHE A 177 -4.71 -20.87 -2.07
N VAL A 178 -5.98 -21.27 -1.96
CA VAL A 178 -6.95 -20.61 -1.07
C VAL A 178 -6.77 -21.02 0.39
N ALA A 179 -6.53 -22.31 0.67
CA ALA A 179 -6.42 -22.85 2.03
C ALA A 179 -5.52 -22.04 2.99
N PRO A 180 -4.28 -21.62 2.63
CA PRO A 180 -3.43 -20.85 3.53
C PRO A 180 -3.88 -19.40 3.74
N ASN A 181 -4.87 -18.93 2.98
CA ASN A 181 -5.42 -17.58 3.01
C ASN A 181 -6.76 -17.50 3.77
N LEU A 182 -7.35 -18.64 4.13
CA LEU A 182 -8.55 -18.76 4.96
C LEU A 182 -8.28 -18.54 6.46
N GLY A 183 -9.33 -18.48 7.26
CA GLY A 183 -9.23 -18.39 8.72
C GLY A 183 -8.66 -17.05 9.19
N LEU A 184 -7.59 -17.09 10.00
CA LEU A 184 -7.03 -15.89 10.67
C LEU A 184 -6.21 -14.98 9.74
N THR A 185 -5.78 -15.48 8.58
CA THR A 185 -5.01 -14.66 7.64
C THR A 185 -5.92 -13.69 6.88
N GLU A 186 -7.15 -14.10 6.58
CA GLU A 186 -8.21 -13.28 5.94
C GLU A 186 -7.70 -12.60 4.65
N ARG A 187 -6.99 -13.35 3.80
CA ARG A 187 -6.33 -12.80 2.59
C ARG A 187 -7.01 -13.15 1.28
N TRP A 188 -7.77 -14.22 1.25
CA TRP A 188 -8.49 -14.64 0.05
C TRP A 188 -9.71 -13.75 -0.14
N VAL A 189 -9.88 -13.26 -1.36
CA VAL A 189 -11.07 -12.52 -1.76
C VAL A 189 -11.91 -13.43 -2.66
N PRO A 190 -13.12 -13.83 -2.24
CA PRO A 190 -13.98 -14.69 -3.04
C PRO A 190 -14.48 -13.97 -4.31
N TYR A 191 -15.11 -14.72 -5.21
CA TYR A 191 -15.65 -14.16 -6.46
C TYR A 191 -16.59 -13.00 -6.19
N HIS A 192 -17.58 -13.23 -5.32
CA HIS A 192 -18.46 -12.20 -4.80
C HIS A 192 -17.79 -11.53 -3.61
N THR A 193 -17.22 -10.34 -3.83
CA THR A 193 -16.45 -9.59 -2.82
C THR A 193 -17.24 -9.37 -1.51
N VAL A 194 -18.58 -9.32 -1.57
CA VAL A 194 -19.46 -9.25 -0.39
C VAL A 194 -19.27 -10.41 0.60
N LEU A 195 -18.79 -11.56 0.14
CA LEU A 195 -18.51 -12.74 0.95
C LEU A 195 -17.11 -12.71 1.58
N GLY A 196 -16.29 -11.72 1.22
CA GLY A 196 -15.04 -11.44 1.91
C GLY A 196 -15.25 -11.34 3.42
N VAL A 197 -14.27 -11.82 4.20
CA VAL A 197 -14.44 -11.99 5.65
C VAL A 197 -14.85 -10.69 6.36
N HIS A 198 -14.36 -9.54 5.89
CA HIS A 198 -14.67 -8.23 6.47
C HIS A 198 -15.97 -7.65 5.93
N GLU A 199 -16.23 -7.83 4.64
CA GLU A 199 -17.42 -7.37 3.93
C GLU A 199 -18.67 -8.10 4.43
N LEU A 200 -18.62 -9.43 4.52
CA LEU A 200 -19.73 -10.24 5.04
C LEU A 200 -20.02 -9.90 6.50
N PHE A 201 -18.97 -9.65 7.30
CA PHE A 201 -19.13 -9.20 8.68
C PHE A 201 -19.86 -7.86 8.76
N LEU A 202 -19.49 -6.88 7.93
CA LEU A 202 -20.17 -5.59 7.88
C LEU A 202 -21.65 -5.75 7.52
N ILE A 203 -21.97 -6.57 6.52
CA ILE A 203 -23.37 -6.83 6.17
C ILE A 203 -24.12 -7.44 7.36
N GLN A 204 -23.56 -8.48 7.98
CA GLN A 204 -24.22 -9.24 9.04
C GLN A 204 -24.32 -8.51 10.39
N GLN A 205 -23.33 -7.68 10.74
CA GLN A 205 -23.20 -7.10 12.09
C GLN A 205 -23.44 -5.60 12.13
N VAL A 206 -23.40 -4.91 10.99
CA VAL A 206 -23.61 -3.46 10.89
C VAL A 206 -24.88 -3.16 10.09
N HIS A 207 -24.98 -3.62 8.84
CA HIS A 207 -26.05 -3.17 7.95
C HIS A 207 -27.44 -3.75 8.27
N THR A 208 -27.50 -4.95 8.85
CA THR A 208 -28.73 -5.62 9.32
C THR A 208 -29.30 -5.08 10.63
N ARG A 209 -28.53 -4.26 11.38
CA ARG A 209 -28.98 -3.77 12.69
C ARG A 209 -30.21 -2.88 12.55
N SER A 210 -31.26 -3.14 13.31
CA SER A 210 -32.47 -2.31 13.32
C SER A 210 -32.35 -1.13 14.28
N GLU A 211 -31.46 -1.20 15.27
CA GLU A 211 -31.29 -0.18 16.31
C GLU A 211 -30.52 1.05 15.81
N TRP A 212 -29.87 0.94 14.65
CA TRP A 212 -29.10 2.01 14.04
C TRP A 212 -29.79 2.57 12.80
N ASN A 213 -29.81 3.89 12.68
CA ASN A 213 -30.21 4.55 11.45
C ASN A 213 -29.13 4.40 10.36
N GLU A 214 -29.46 4.83 9.14
CA GLU A 214 -28.57 4.70 7.97
C GLU A 214 -27.21 5.39 8.18
N LYS A 215 -27.19 6.59 8.77
CA LYS A 215 -25.97 7.33 9.07
C LYS A 215 -25.11 6.62 10.12
N GLN A 216 -25.72 6.09 11.17
CA GLN A 216 -25.02 5.34 12.21
C GLN A 216 -24.37 4.07 11.65
N LYS A 217 -25.07 3.35 10.76
CA LYS A 217 -24.49 2.20 10.03
C LYS A 217 -23.30 2.62 9.16
N PHE A 218 -23.41 3.76 8.48
CA PHE A 218 -22.33 4.32 7.68
C PHE A 218 -21.10 4.63 8.52
N VAL A 219 -21.26 5.33 9.64
CA VAL A 219 -20.15 5.65 10.55
C VAL A 219 -19.56 4.39 11.20
N ALA A 220 -20.41 3.43 11.62
CA ALA A 220 -19.97 2.15 12.19
C ALA A 220 -19.08 1.35 11.23
N MET A 221 -19.38 1.37 9.94
CA MET A 221 -18.57 0.74 8.90
C MET A 221 -17.15 1.34 8.85
N PHE A 222 -17.02 2.67 8.94
CA PHE A 222 -15.71 3.35 8.99
C PHE A 222 -14.96 3.05 10.28
N ILE A 223 -15.67 2.99 11.42
CA ILE A 223 -15.09 2.58 12.71
C ILE A 223 -14.48 1.19 12.59
N PHE A 224 -15.23 0.20 12.10
CA PHE A 224 -14.72 -1.15 11.89
C PHE A 224 -13.52 -1.15 10.92
N ARG A 225 -13.62 -0.43 9.80
CA ARG A 225 -12.55 -0.38 8.79
C ARG A 225 -11.24 0.21 9.30
N SER A 226 -11.26 0.99 10.38
CA SER A 226 -10.03 1.51 11.00
C SER A 226 -9.06 0.41 11.48
N HIS A 227 -9.56 -0.81 11.72
CA HIS A 227 -8.77 -1.95 12.19
C HIS A 227 -9.11 -3.32 11.60
N CYS A 228 -10.34 -3.51 11.09
CA CYS A 228 -10.90 -4.73 10.49
C CYS A 228 -10.87 -5.99 11.38
N LYS A 229 -10.81 -5.82 12.71
CA LYS A 229 -10.81 -6.93 13.67
C LYS A 229 -12.19 -7.19 14.24
N ARG A 230 -12.82 -8.29 13.80
CA ARG A 230 -14.21 -8.68 14.15
C ARG A 230 -14.40 -8.86 15.65
N ASP A 231 -13.49 -9.58 16.29
CA ASP A 231 -13.47 -9.82 17.74
C ASP A 231 -13.30 -8.53 18.55
N LEU A 232 -12.38 -7.65 18.14
CA LEU A 232 -12.21 -6.34 18.75
C LEU A 232 -13.49 -5.50 18.62
N PHE A 233 -14.09 -5.46 17.44
CA PHE A 233 -15.33 -4.71 17.20
C PHE A 233 -16.45 -5.24 18.09
N LEU A 234 -16.72 -6.54 18.05
CA LEU A 234 -17.82 -7.16 18.79
C LEU A 234 -17.66 -7.05 20.31
N LYS A 235 -16.43 -7.22 20.83
CA LYS A 235 -16.19 -7.31 22.29
C LYS A 235 -15.88 -5.98 22.95
N ALA A 236 -15.19 -5.07 22.26
CA ALA A 236 -14.75 -3.81 22.86
C ALA A 236 -15.58 -2.60 22.40
N GLN A 237 -15.98 -2.55 21.13
CA GLN A 237 -16.57 -1.33 20.55
C GLN A 237 -18.10 -1.39 20.52
N LEU A 238 -18.65 -2.50 20.00
CA LEU A 238 -20.09 -2.68 19.82
C LEU A 238 -20.89 -2.45 21.11
N PRO A 239 -20.49 -2.93 22.30
CA PRO A 239 -21.24 -2.67 23.54
C PRO A 239 -21.38 -1.19 23.88
N LEU A 240 -20.40 -0.36 23.51
CA LEU A 240 -20.47 1.10 23.67
C LEU A 240 -21.32 1.74 22.57
N MET A 241 -21.19 1.26 21.32
CA MET A 241 -21.96 1.75 20.17
C MET A 241 -23.46 1.42 20.23
N LEU A 242 -23.89 0.48 21.08
CA LEU A 242 -25.30 0.20 21.32
C LEU A 242 -25.97 1.22 22.25
N LYS A 243 -25.19 2.04 22.96
CA LYS A 243 -25.72 3.08 23.83
C LYS A 243 -26.07 4.33 23.01
N LYS A 244 -27.21 4.96 23.31
CA LYS A 244 -27.69 6.13 22.56
C LYS A 244 -26.76 7.35 22.70
N ASP A 245 -26.13 7.52 23.85
CA ASP A 245 -25.20 8.61 24.16
C ASP A 245 -23.92 8.55 23.31
N PHE A 246 -23.46 7.35 22.92
CA PHE A 246 -22.32 7.20 22.01
C PHE A 246 -22.52 7.97 20.69
N TRP A 247 -23.75 7.95 20.15
CA TRP A 247 -24.05 8.55 18.85
C TRP A 247 -24.24 10.07 18.88
N GLN A 248 -24.20 10.70 20.06
CA GLN A 248 -24.23 12.16 20.16
C GLN A 248 -22.90 12.79 19.70
N ASP A 249 -21.78 12.14 20.01
CA ASP A 249 -20.45 12.54 19.56
C ASP A 249 -19.52 11.31 19.51
N PRO A 250 -19.58 10.51 18.41
CA PRO A 250 -18.74 9.33 18.27
C PRO A 250 -17.25 9.65 18.38
N ALA A 251 -16.79 10.78 17.82
CA ALA A 251 -15.38 11.17 17.84
C ALA A 251 -14.85 11.42 19.27
N LYS A 252 -15.68 11.97 20.16
CA LYS A 252 -15.36 12.15 21.59
C LYS A 252 -15.12 10.83 22.30
N ALA A 253 -15.84 9.76 21.96
CA ALA A 253 -15.63 8.45 22.58
C ALA A 253 -14.22 7.88 22.32
N PHE A 254 -13.61 8.24 21.19
CA PHE A 254 -12.25 7.83 20.78
C PHE A 254 -11.14 8.81 21.18
N ARG A 255 -11.45 9.92 21.88
CA ARG A 255 -10.43 10.86 22.36
C ARG A 255 -9.48 10.20 23.36
N PRO A 256 -8.28 10.78 23.55
CA PRO A 256 -7.38 10.42 24.64
C PRO A 256 -8.09 10.20 25.99
N GLY A 257 -7.96 9.00 26.54
CA GLY A 257 -8.59 8.58 27.79
C GLY A 257 -10.09 8.31 27.68
N GLY A 258 -10.70 8.41 26.49
CA GLY A 258 -12.12 8.21 26.27
C GLY A 258 -12.61 6.78 26.52
N PRO A 259 -13.94 6.56 26.62
CA PRO A 259 -14.50 5.25 26.92
C PRO A 259 -14.09 4.18 25.89
N MET A 260 -13.96 4.54 24.62
CA MET A 260 -13.59 3.60 23.57
C MET A 260 -12.10 3.22 23.65
N GLU A 261 -11.22 4.19 23.92
CA GLU A 261 -9.80 3.90 24.11
C GLU A 261 -9.58 2.95 25.29
N ARG A 262 -10.25 3.23 26.43
CA ARG A 262 -10.17 2.37 27.61
C ARG A 262 -10.67 0.95 27.34
N SER A 263 -11.77 0.82 26.60
CA SER A 263 -12.34 -0.49 26.23
C SER A 263 -11.38 -1.29 25.33
N ILE A 264 -10.79 -0.67 24.31
CA ILE A 264 -9.81 -1.32 23.42
C ILE A 264 -8.54 -1.70 24.20
N LEU A 265 -8.09 -0.84 25.12
CA LEU A 265 -6.94 -1.12 25.98
C LEU A 265 -7.19 -2.31 26.91
N ASP A 266 -8.35 -2.35 27.56
CA ASP A 266 -8.77 -3.46 28.41
C ASP A 266 -8.85 -4.77 27.62
N TYR A 267 -9.47 -4.74 26.44
CA TYR A 267 -9.49 -5.88 25.51
C TYR A 267 -8.08 -6.40 25.21
N ARG A 268 -7.15 -5.50 24.86
CA ARG A 268 -5.77 -5.86 24.55
C ARG A 268 -5.04 -6.47 25.74
N LYS A 269 -5.21 -5.88 26.93
CA LYS A 269 -4.59 -6.36 28.18
C LYS A 269 -5.10 -7.74 28.58
N LYS A 270 -6.41 -7.97 28.46
CA LYS A 270 -7.05 -9.24 28.83
C LYS A 270 -6.72 -10.37 27.85
N THR A 271 -6.73 -10.09 26.55
CA THR A 271 -6.68 -11.15 25.53
C THR A 271 -5.31 -11.35 24.90
N GLY A 272 -4.45 -10.33 24.92
CA GLY A 272 -3.19 -10.35 24.16
C GLY A 272 -3.38 -10.42 22.63
N GLN A 273 -4.62 -10.34 22.12
CA GLN A 273 -4.93 -10.54 20.70
C GLN A 273 -4.58 -9.30 19.85
N PRO A 274 -4.08 -9.48 18.62
CA PRO A 274 -3.74 -8.35 17.74
C PRO A 274 -4.92 -7.42 17.50
N LEU A 275 -4.68 -6.11 17.54
CA LEU A 275 -5.73 -5.11 17.35
C LEU A 275 -6.01 -4.76 15.89
N LEU A 276 -5.15 -5.19 14.97
CA LEU A 276 -5.25 -4.93 13.52
C LEU A 276 -5.15 -6.26 12.76
N THR A 277 -5.80 -6.35 11.60
CA THR A 277 -5.60 -7.51 10.70
C THR A 277 -4.25 -7.44 10.01
N SER A 278 -3.82 -8.58 9.47
CA SER A 278 -2.57 -8.66 8.71
C SER A 278 -2.62 -7.85 7.41
N CYS A 279 -3.83 -7.44 6.98
CA CYS A 279 -4.07 -6.62 5.80
C CYS A 279 -3.70 -5.13 6.04
N PHE A 280 -3.70 -4.66 7.30
CA PHE A 280 -3.33 -3.27 7.65
C PHE A 280 -1.93 -3.17 8.24
N ARG A 281 -0.94 -3.76 7.57
CA ARG A 281 0.48 -3.66 7.96
C ARG A 281 1.08 -2.26 7.82
N ILE A 282 0.30 -1.25 7.40
CA ILE A 282 0.70 0.15 7.55
C ILE A 282 0.71 0.46 9.05
N ILE A 283 1.86 0.20 9.67
CA ILE A 283 2.16 0.64 11.03
C ILE A 283 2.03 2.15 10.99
N PRO A 284 1.14 2.74 11.79
CA PRO A 284 1.05 4.19 11.91
C PRO A 284 2.44 4.79 12.18
N PRO A 285 2.71 6.03 11.75
CA PRO A 285 3.93 6.73 12.14
C PRO A 285 4.15 6.59 13.65
N ARG A 286 5.35 6.16 14.06
CA ARG A 286 5.66 5.88 15.47
C ARG A 286 5.78 7.21 16.21
N VAL A 287 4.68 7.70 16.78
CA VAL A 287 4.66 8.96 17.55
C VAL A 287 5.21 8.76 18.96
N LEU A 288 5.09 7.56 19.54
CA LEU A 288 5.54 7.22 20.90
C LEU A 288 6.33 5.90 20.94
N LYS A 289 6.66 5.46 22.16
CA LYS A 289 7.25 4.14 22.45
C LYS A 289 6.37 3.03 21.86
N ASP A 290 7.00 1.96 21.38
CA ASP A 290 6.31 0.83 20.75
C ASP A 290 5.69 -0.08 21.84
N ASP A 291 4.59 0.39 22.43
CA ASP A 291 3.85 -0.31 23.49
C ASP A 291 2.36 -0.44 23.17
N THR A 292 1.65 -1.13 24.07
CA THR A 292 0.23 -1.45 23.91
C THR A 292 -0.63 -0.19 23.88
N GLU A 293 -0.35 0.75 24.78
CA GLU A 293 -1.04 2.03 24.91
C GLU A 293 -0.90 2.87 23.64
N ASN A 294 0.31 2.98 23.08
CA ASN A 294 0.54 3.70 21.83
C ASN A 294 -0.16 3.03 20.64
N LEU A 295 -0.19 1.69 20.57
CA LEU A 295 -0.92 0.98 19.52
C LEU A 295 -2.43 1.29 19.60
N VAL A 296 -3.00 1.24 20.81
CA VAL A 296 -4.41 1.59 21.03
C VAL A 296 -4.67 3.05 20.65
N ARG A 297 -3.83 3.99 21.13
CA ARG A 297 -3.92 5.41 20.83
C ARG A 297 -3.90 5.69 19.32
N SER A 298 -3.08 4.94 18.60
CA SER A 298 -2.99 5.11 17.16
C SER A 298 -4.21 4.61 16.41
N ILE A 299 -4.80 3.50 16.86
CA ILE A 299 -6.07 3.00 16.33
C ILE A 299 -7.17 4.03 16.60
N THR A 300 -7.28 4.55 17.82
CA THR A 300 -8.34 5.51 18.14
C THR A 300 -8.18 6.83 17.39
N HIS A 301 -6.97 7.34 17.24
CA HIS A 301 -6.69 8.53 16.42
C HIS A 301 -7.09 8.32 14.95
N ARG A 302 -6.71 7.17 14.37
CA ARG A 302 -7.14 6.81 13.00
C ARG A 302 -8.67 6.71 12.90
N THR A 303 -9.32 6.10 13.89
CA THR A 303 -10.78 5.99 13.92
C THR A 303 -11.43 7.37 13.97
N GLN A 304 -10.88 8.35 14.71
CA GLN A 304 -11.39 9.73 14.71
C GLN A 304 -11.31 10.37 13.32
N ASN A 305 -10.17 10.26 12.64
CA ASN A 305 -10.01 10.75 11.28
C ASN A 305 -11.04 10.10 10.33
N LEU A 306 -11.28 8.78 10.47
CA LEU A 306 -12.26 8.06 9.65
C LEU A 306 -13.71 8.44 9.99
N ILE A 307 -14.03 8.76 11.25
CA ILE A 307 -15.34 9.30 11.63
C ILE A 307 -15.55 10.67 10.96
N GLU A 308 -14.55 11.56 10.99
CA GLU A 308 -14.64 12.87 10.32
C GLU A 308 -14.84 12.73 8.81
N VAL A 309 -14.15 11.77 8.18
CA VAL A 309 -14.37 11.44 6.77
C VAL A 309 -15.78 10.91 6.55
N ALA A 310 -16.28 10.01 7.39
CA ALA A 310 -17.62 9.43 7.26
C ALA A 310 -18.71 10.49 7.37
N GLU A 311 -18.58 11.43 8.31
CA GLU A 311 -19.49 12.55 8.50
C GLU A 311 -19.57 13.45 7.26
N HIS A 312 -18.44 13.65 6.57
CA HIS A 312 -18.40 14.40 5.30
C HIS A 312 -18.91 13.58 4.10
N ALA A 313 -18.56 12.30 4.04
CA ALA A 313 -18.89 11.43 2.91
C ALA A 313 -20.37 11.05 2.87
N PHE A 314 -21.02 10.89 4.03
CA PHE A 314 -22.42 10.47 4.09
C PHE A 314 -23.38 11.40 3.30
N PRO A 315 -23.40 12.73 3.49
CA PRO A 315 -24.27 13.60 2.70
C PRO A 315 -23.96 13.54 1.20
N ILE A 316 -22.68 13.37 0.80
CA ILE A 316 -22.29 13.21 -0.61
C ILE A 316 -22.88 11.93 -1.20
N VAL A 317 -22.82 10.81 -0.48
CA VAL A 317 -23.44 9.54 -0.92
C VAL A 317 -24.94 9.72 -1.11
N LYS A 318 -25.61 10.44 -0.20
CA LYS A 318 -27.06 10.65 -0.23
C LYS A 318 -27.53 11.71 -1.23
N ASP A 319 -26.63 12.52 -1.78
CA ASP A 319 -26.95 13.60 -2.71
C ASP A 319 -27.40 13.06 -4.08
N LYS A 320 -28.69 13.15 -4.38
CA LYS A 320 -29.24 12.66 -5.66
C LYS A 320 -28.89 13.56 -6.86
N THR A 321 -28.40 14.77 -6.63
CA THR A 321 -28.05 15.72 -7.70
C THR A 321 -26.69 15.42 -8.32
N ARG A 322 -25.85 14.63 -7.63
CA ARG A 322 -24.51 14.28 -8.06
C ARG A 322 -24.48 12.93 -8.75
N THR A 323 -23.68 12.84 -9.80
CA THR A 323 -23.34 11.57 -10.45
C THR A 323 -22.44 10.72 -9.54
N SER A 324 -22.45 9.40 -9.75
CA SER A 324 -21.58 8.46 -9.03
C SER A 324 -20.10 8.82 -9.11
N LEU A 325 -19.67 9.34 -10.28
CA LEU A 325 -18.29 9.76 -10.50
C LEU A 325 -17.93 10.99 -9.67
N GLN A 326 -18.80 12.00 -9.62
CA GLN A 326 -18.60 13.20 -8.79
C GLN A 326 -18.55 12.85 -7.31
N LYS A 327 -19.51 12.04 -6.84
CA LYS A 327 -19.55 11.56 -5.46
C LYS A 327 -18.24 10.89 -5.07
N MET A 328 -17.75 9.94 -5.88
CA MET A 328 -16.51 9.25 -5.57
C MET A 328 -15.27 10.12 -5.70
N SER A 329 -15.20 11.02 -6.68
CA SER A 329 -14.07 11.93 -6.79
C SER A 329 -13.90 12.75 -5.51
N GLU A 330 -15.02 13.27 -4.97
CA GLU A 330 -15.00 14.07 -3.75
C GLU A 330 -14.72 13.24 -2.50
N ILE A 331 -15.37 12.07 -2.34
CA ILE A 331 -15.12 11.17 -1.21
C ILE A 331 -13.66 10.69 -1.22
N SER A 332 -13.13 10.31 -2.38
CA SER A 332 -11.74 9.86 -2.54
C SER A 332 -10.76 10.99 -2.22
N THR A 333 -11.00 12.19 -2.73
CA THR A 333 -10.19 13.39 -2.41
C THR A 333 -10.22 13.70 -0.92
N ARG A 334 -11.38 13.57 -0.27
CA ARG A 334 -11.51 13.75 1.18
C ARG A 334 -10.70 12.72 1.96
N ILE A 335 -10.79 11.44 1.58
CA ILE A 335 -10.01 10.38 2.22
C ILE A 335 -8.52 10.67 2.06
N GLN A 336 -8.04 10.96 0.85
CA GLN A 336 -6.62 11.15 0.56
C GLN A 336 -6.01 12.43 1.16
N SER A 337 -6.83 13.46 1.39
CA SER A 337 -6.40 14.69 2.06
C SER A 337 -6.38 14.57 3.59
N THR A 338 -6.93 13.48 4.14
CA THR A 338 -6.96 13.24 5.59
C THR A 338 -5.65 12.59 6.04
N ASP A 339 -5.06 13.13 7.11
CA ASP A 339 -3.76 12.67 7.59
C ASP A 339 -3.75 11.17 7.92
N GLY A 340 -2.73 10.47 7.39
CA GLY A 340 -2.57 9.03 7.53
C GLY A 340 -3.49 8.17 6.66
N LEU A 341 -4.34 8.76 5.82
CA LEU A 341 -5.22 8.05 4.89
C LEU A 341 -4.76 8.30 3.44
N GLY A 342 -4.26 7.26 2.78
CA GLY A 342 -3.79 7.31 1.39
C GLY A 342 -4.75 6.67 0.39
N GLU A 343 -4.31 6.51 -0.86
CA GLU A 343 -5.06 5.90 -1.96
C GLU A 343 -5.60 4.50 -1.62
N THR A 344 -4.83 3.68 -0.89
CA THR A 344 -5.29 2.36 -0.43
C THR A 344 -6.54 2.44 0.44
N TRP A 345 -6.64 3.46 1.32
CA TRP A 345 -7.82 3.68 2.13
C TRP A 345 -9.02 4.10 1.28
N ALA A 346 -8.80 4.97 0.30
CA ALA A 346 -9.85 5.38 -0.62
C ALA A 346 -10.45 4.16 -1.33
N LYS A 347 -9.61 3.34 -1.97
CA LYS A 347 -10.05 2.12 -2.68
C LYS A 347 -10.82 1.17 -1.78
N MET A 348 -10.30 0.89 -0.59
CA MET A 348 -10.92 -0.05 0.34
C MET A 348 -12.26 0.44 0.90
N LEU A 349 -12.39 1.75 1.18
CA LEU A 349 -13.63 2.34 1.65
C LEU A 349 -14.66 2.45 0.52
N THR A 350 -14.24 2.75 -0.72
CA THR A 350 -15.11 2.70 -1.90
C THR A 350 -15.81 1.35 -2.02
N VAL A 351 -15.09 0.24 -1.85
CA VAL A 351 -15.70 -1.11 -1.89
C VAL A 351 -16.79 -1.25 -0.83
N CYS A 352 -16.53 -0.84 0.42
CA CYS A 352 -17.54 -0.95 1.47
C CYS A 352 -18.75 -0.04 1.26
N ILE A 353 -18.51 1.19 0.77
CA ILE A 353 -19.59 2.12 0.46
C ILE A 353 -20.43 1.52 -0.67
N ASP A 354 -19.84 1.03 -1.75
CA ASP A 354 -20.58 0.42 -2.86
C ASP A 354 -21.39 -0.81 -2.42
N LEU A 355 -20.83 -1.66 -1.56
CA LEU A 355 -21.57 -2.79 -0.98
C LEU A 355 -22.78 -2.34 -0.14
N ALA A 356 -22.65 -1.23 0.58
CA ALA A 356 -23.74 -0.65 1.35
C ALA A 356 -24.77 0.09 0.46
N TYR A 357 -24.32 0.62 -0.68
CA TYR A 357 -25.11 1.43 -1.62
C TYR A 357 -24.95 0.95 -3.07
N PRO A 358 -25.34 -0.30 -3.40
CA PRO A 358 -25.06 -0.89 -4.71
C PRO A 358 -25.71 -0.15 -5.89
N LYS A 359 -26.74 0.65 -5.62
CA LYS A 359 -27.39 1.49 -6.63
C LYS A 359 -26.51 2.64 -7.11
N GLU A 360 -25.53 3.05 -6.30
CA GLU A 360 -24.63 4.15 -6.62
C GLU A 360 -23.54 3.73 -7.61
N ARG A 361 -23.21 2.44 -7.72
CA ARG A 361 -22.24 1.91 -8.71
C ARG A 361 -20.90 2.66 -8.67
N PHE A 362 -20.43 2.99 -7.48
CA PHE A 362 -19.17 3.68 -7.26
C PHE A 362 -17.98 2.89 -7.80
N LEU A 363 -18.04 1.57 -7.68
CA LEU A 363 -16.99 0.70 -8.20
C LEU A 363 -16.97 0.61 -9.73
N GLU A 364 -18.10 0.83 -10.41
CA GLU A 364 -18.16 0.90 -11.88
C GLU A 364 -17.59 2.23 -12.41
N SER A 365 -17.80 3.34 -11.69
CA SER A 365 -17.41 4.68 -12.15
C SER A 365 -15.93 5.01 -11.96
N GLN A 366 -15.24 4.39 -10.99
CA GLN A 366 -13.85 4.69 -10.60
C GLN A 366 -12.90 3.49 -10.73
N CYS A 367 -13.02 2.68 -11.78
CA CYS A 367 -12.15 1.53 -11.98
C CYS A 367 -10.74 1.92 -12.45
N ASP A 368 -10.00 2.67 -11.64
CA ASP A 368 -8.54 2.75 -11.76
C ASP A 368 -7.99 1.36 -11.47
N VAL A 369 -7.45 0.74 -12.52
CA VAL A 369 -6.90 -0.62 -12.43
C VAL A 369 -5.79 -0.65 -11.39
N GLY A 370 -6.05 -1.37 -10.31
CA GLY A 370 -5.09 -1.58 -9.25
C GLY A 370 -3.81 -2.20 -9.81
N THR A 371 -2.67 -1.84 -9.22
CA THR A 371 -1.36 -2.46 -9.53
C THR A 371 -1.42 -4.00 -9.42
N GLY A 372 -2.31 -4.48 -8.55
CA GLY A 372 -2.92 -5.80 -8.49
C GLY A 372 -3.21 -6.49 -9.83
N ALA A 373 -4.09 -5.85 -10.60
CA ALA A 373 -4.73 -6.42 -11.78
C ALA A 373 -4.01 -6.07 -13.09
N ALA A 374 -3.11 -5.09 -13.08
CA ALA A 374 -2.47 -4.61 -14.30
C ALA A 374 -1.64 -5.68 -15.04
N PRO A 375 -0.80 -6.52 -14.39
CA PRO A 375 -0.09 -7.58 -15.10
C PRO A 375 -1.00 -8.61 -15.79
N PRO A 376 -1.95 -9.29 -15.09
CA PRO A 376 -2.83 -10.25 -15.75
C PRO A 376 -3.73 -9.59 -16.80
N LEU A 377 -4.14 -8.33 -16.61
CA LEU A 377 -4.87 -7.57 -17.63
C LEU A 377 -4.09 -7.52 -18.95
N LYS A 378 -2.80 -7.18 -18.91
CA LYS A 378 -1.94 -7.16 -20.10
C LYS A 378 -1.75 -8.56 -20.68
N CYS A 379 -1.51 -9.57 -19.84
CA CYS A 379 -1.32 -10.95 -20.31
C CYS A 379 -2.55 -11.51 -21.03
N LEU A 380 -3.75 -11.15 -20.59
CA LEU A 380 -5.00 -11.68 -21.14
C LEU A 380 -5.51 -10.90 -22.36
N LEU A 381 -4.99 -9.71 -22.61
CA LEU A 381 -5.34 -8.90 -23.79
C LEU A 381 -4.46 -9.28 -24.99
N PRO A 382 -5.04 -9.36 -26.21
CA PRO A 382 -4.25 -9.51 -27.42
C PRO A 382 -3.21 -8.39 -27.54
N LYS A 383 -1.93 -8.76 -27.75
CA LYS A 383 -0.80 -7.82 -27.86
C LYS A 383 -0.61 -6.89 -26.64
N GLY A 384 -1.12 -7.26 -25.46
CA GLY A 384 -0.99 -6.47 -24.24
C GLY A 384 -2.05 -5.40 -24.02
N GLY A 385 -2.91 -5.16 -25.02
CA GLY A 385 -3.97 -4.15 -24.97
C GLY A 385 -3.46 -2.68 -24.99
N PRO A 386 -4.38 -1.72 -24.81
CA PRO A 386 -4.07 -0.29 -24.71
C PRO A 386 -3.13 0.05 -23.56
N ALA A 387 -2.39 1.15 -23.71
CA ALA A 387 -1.51 1.67 -22.66
C ALA A 387 -2.30 2.21 -21.46
N ASP A 388 -3.46 2.85 -21.71
CA ASP A 388 -4.37 3.28 -20.66
C ASP A 388 -5.02 2.06 -20.01
N LYS A 389 -4.88 1.95 -18.70
CA LYS A 389 -5.35 0.76 -17.98
C LYS A 389 -6.87 0.67 -17.93
N LYS A 390 -7.57 1.80 -17.89
CA LYS A 390 -9.04 1.81 -17.85
C LYS A 390 -9.59 1.33 -19.19
N GLU A 391 -9.05 1.83 -20.30
CA GLU A 391 -9.36 1.34 -21.65
C GLU A 391 -9.07 -0.15 -21.78
N ALA A 392 -7.89 -0.60 -21.35
CA ALA A 392 -7.52 -2.01 -21.35
C ALA A 392 -8.51 -2.88 -20.53
N LEU A 393 -8.91 -2.43 -19.34
CA LEU A 393 -9.90 -3.14 -18.53
C LEU A 393 -11.26 -3.23 -19.23
N GLN A 394 -11.73 -2.15 -19.86
CA GLN A 394 -12.99 -2.15 -20.61
C GLN A 394 -12.92 -3.07 -21.83
N GLU A 395 -11.77 -3.13 -22.51
CA GLU A 395 -11.54 -4.05 -23.61
C GLU A 395 -11.58 -5.51 -23.14
N LEU A 396 -10.87 -5.85 -22.06
CA LEU A 396 -10.89 -7.21 -21.52
C LEU A 396 -12.29 -7.57 -21.02
N LEU A 397 -13.00 -6.64 -20.39
CA LEU A 397 -14.37 -6.82 -19.95
C LEU A 397 -15.30 -7.17 -21.11
N LYS A 398 -15.18 -6.45 -22.23
CA LYS A 398 -15.92 -6.74 -23.47
C LYS A 398 -15.59 -8.13 -24.00
N ILE A 399 -14.32 -8.54 -23.97
CA ILE A 399 -13.88 -9.88 -24.39
C ILE A 399 -14.49 -10.95 -23.49
N VAL A 400 -14.35 -10.82 -22.16
CA VAL A 400 -14.89 -11.77 -21.17
C VAL A 400 -16.39 -11.94 -21.31
N ASN A 401 -17.13 -10.82 -21.42
CA ASN A 401 -18.58 -10.84 -21.53
C ASN A 401 -19.08 -11.34 -22.89
N LYS A 402 -18.29 -11.22 -23.96
CA LYS A 402 -18.65 -11.75 -25.29
C LYS A 402 -18.07 -13.12 -25.61
N ALA A 403 -17.26 -13.70 -24.71
CA ALA A 403 -16.58 -14.96 -24.95
C ALA A 403 -17.60 -16.11 -25.13
N LYS A 404 -17.47 -16.85 -26.24
CA LYS A 404 -18.34 -17.99 -26.59
C LYS A 404 -17.63 -19.35 -26.52
N CYS A 405 -16.39 -19.40 -26.02
CA CYS A 405 -15.65 -20.65 -25.90
C CYS A 405 -16.30 -21.57 -24.86
N THR A 406 -15.96 -22.86 -24.92
CA THR A 406 -16.52 -23.88 -24.00
C THR A 406 -16.28 -23.50 -22.53
N HIS A 407 -15.09 -23.01 -22.20
CA HIS A 407 -14.74 -22.63 -20.83
C HIS A 407 -15.51 -21.41 -20.31
N SER A 408 -15.84 -20.44 -21.16
CA SER A 408 -16.66 -19.30 -20.74
C SER A 408 -18.09 -19.72 -20.46
N LYS A 409 -18.69 -20.59 -21.29
CA LYS A 409 -20.03 -21.16 -21.04
C LYS A 409 -20.09 -21.89 -19.70
N HIS A 410 -19.12 -22.76 -19.44
CA HIS A 410 -19.02 -23.51 -18.18
C HIS A 410 -18.91 -22.58 -16.96
N PHE A 411 -18.09 -21.52 -17.05
CA PHE A 411 -18.01 -20.50 -16.02
C PHE A 411 -19.35 -19.83 -15.75
N TRP A 412 -20.02 -19.39 -16.81
CA TRP A 412 -21.30 -18.69 -16.72
C TRP A 412 -22.41 -19.56 -16.13
N ASP A 413 -22.48 -20.83 -16.50
CA ASP A 413 -23.43 -21.79 -15.92
C ASP A 413 -23.12 -22.06 -14.44
N THR A 414 -21.82 -22.22 -14.10
CA THR A 414 -21.37 -22.38 -12.71
C THR A 414 -21.77 -21.17 -11.86
N LEU A 415 -21.56 -19.95 -12.37
CA LEU A 415 -21.93 -18.71 -11.68
C LEU A 415 -23.42 -18.66 -11.37
N LYS A 416 -24.27 -18.97 -12.36
CA LYS A 416 -25.73 -19.00 -12.18
C LYS A 416 -26.14 -19.94 -11.05
N ASN A 417 -25.57 -21.15 -11.03
CA ASN A 417 -25.86 -22.16 -10.01
C ASN A 417 -25.41 -21.71 -8.62
N VAL A 418 -24.17 -21.20 -8.51
CA VAL A 418 -23.59 -20.71 -7.25
C VAL A 418 -24.41 -19.55 -6.70
N GLU A 419 -24.76 -18.57 -7.52
CA GLU A 419 -25.58 -17.45 -7.07
C GLU A 419 -26.98 -17.88 -6.62
N GLN A 420 -27.57 -18.90 -7.24
CA GLN A 420 -28.83 -19.46 -6.76
C GLN A 420 -28.68 -20.03 -5.33
N ILE A 421 -27.63 -20.83 -5.09
CA ILE A 421 -27.33 -21.39 -3.77
C ILE A 421 -27.11 -20.26 -2.75
N LEU A 422 -26.32 -19.25 -3.10
CA LEU A 422 -26.02 -18.10 -2.24
C LEU A 422 -27.27 -17.29 -1.90
N ARG A 423 -28.11 -16.96 -2.88
CA ARG A 423 -29.36 -16.21 -2.65
C ARG A 423 -30.32 -17.00 -1.77
N THR A 424 -30.37 -18.32 -1.89
CA THR A 424 -31.16 -19.17 -0.98
C THR A 424 -30.58 -19.15 0.44
N LYS A 425 -29.25 -19.33 0.59
CA LYS A 425 -28.57 -19.34 1.89
C LYS A 425 -28.67 -18.01 2.63
N PHE A 426 -28.49 -16.91 1.89
CA PHE A 426 -28.41 -15.55 2.43
C PHE A 426 -29.68 -14.74 2.17
N LYS A 427 -30.84 -15.39 2.01
CA LYS A 427 -32.14 -14.74 1.73
C LYS A 427 -32.49 -13.59 2.69
N SER A 428 -32.01 -13.64 3.94
CA SER A 428 -32.22 -12.62 4.96
C SER A 428 -31.23 -11.45 4.91
N LEU A 429 -30.26 -11.48 3.98
CA LEU A 429 -29.23 -10.47 3.80
C LEU A 429 -29.32 -9.89 2.38
N PRO A 430 -30.23 -8.92 2.13
CA PRO A 430 -30.44 -8.37 0.79
C PRO A 430 -29.17 -7.85 0.11
N GLY A 431 -28.22 -7.31 0.89
CA GLY A 431 -26.92 -6.87 0.36
C GLY A 431 -26.10 -7.99 -0.27
N VAL A 432 -26.12 -9.19 0.31
CA VAL A 432 -25.47 -10.37 -0.28
C VAL A 432 -26.22 -10.81 -1.53
N CYS A 433 -27.55 -10.90 -1.47
CA CYS A 433 -28.36 -11.30 -2.63
C CYS A 433 -28.22 -10.34 -3.83
N ASN A 434 -28.11 -9.04 -3.59
CA ASN A 434 -27.93 -8.04 -4.64
C ASN A 434 -26.58 -8.20 -5.35
N GLN A 435 -25.54 -8.61 -4.62
CA GLN A 435 -24.19 -8.81 -5.14
C GLN A 435 -24.04 -10.19 -5.82
N ALA A 436 -24.72 -11.21 -5.30
CA ALA A 436 -24.86 -12.52 -5.94
C ALA A 436 -26.04 -12.50 -6.93
N ASN A 437 -26.04 -11.56 -7.87
CA ASN A 437 -27.05 -11.42 -8.93
C ASN A 437 -26.43 -10.83 -10.20
N THR A 438 -25.35 -11.44 -10.65
CA THR A 438 -24.64 -11.04 -11.86
C THR A 438 -25.51 -11.34 -13.07
N LYS A 439 -25.76 -10.32 -13.90
CA LYS A 439 -26.45 -10.54 -15.17
C LYS A 439 -25.63 -11.52 -16.01
N MET A 440 -26.31 -12.46 -16.67
CA MET A 440 -25.66 -13.40 -17.56
C MET A 440 -24.86 -12.67 -18.64
N TYR A 441 -23.57 -12.99 -18.80
CA TYR A 441 -22.64 -12.29 -19.70
C TYR A 441 -22.44 -10.80 -19.36
N GLY A 442 -22.67 -10.42 -18.09
CA GLY A 442 -22.61 -9.05 -17.61
C GLY A 442 -21.72 -8.92 -16.38
N MET A 443 -20.49 -9.44 -16.45
CA MET A 443 -19.50 -9.28 -15.38
C MET A 443 -19.25 -7.78 -15.18
N PRO A 444 -19.31 -7.27 -13.94
CA PRO A 444 -18.93 -5.89 -13.65
C PRO A 444 -17.41 -5.69 -13.77
N ALA A 445 -16.99 -4.49 -14.17
CA ALA A 445 -15.58 -4.12 -14.26
C ALA A 445 -14.82 -4.36 -12.94
N VAL A 446 -15.48 -4.06 -11.81
CA VAL A 446 -14.89 -4.27 -10.49
C VAL A 446 -14.67 -5.74 -10.15
N THR A 447 -15.65 -6.60 -10.45
CA THR A 447 -15.51 -8.04 -10.22
C THR A 447 -14.35 -8.58 -11.05
N LEU A 448 -14.26 -8.19 -12.32
CA LEU A 448 -13.12 -8.56 -13.17
C LEU A 448 -11.79 -8.10 -12.55
N GLN A 449 -11.69 -6.84 -12.13
CA GLN A 449 -10.46 -6.32 -11.52
C GLN A 449 -10.04 -7.09 -10.26
N VAL A 450 -10.98 -7.38 -9.35
CA VAL A 450 -10.69 -8.17 -8.14
C VAL A 450 -10.21 -9.56 -8.52
N GLN A 451 -10.89 -10.22 -9.46
CA GLN A 451 -10.53 -11.57 -9.87
C GLN A 451 -9.21 -11.62 -10.65
N LEU A 452 -8.84 -10.58 -11.38
CA LEU A 452 -7.50 -10.43 -11.95
C LEU A 452 -6.43 -10.39 -10.85
N CYS A 453 -6.68 -9.69 -9.74
CA CYS A 453 -5.74 -9.64 -8.61
C CYS A 453 -5.56 -11.02 -7.96
N GLU A 454 -6.65 -11.78 -7.78
CA GLU A 454 -6.61 -13.14 -7.24
C GLU A 454 -5.95 -14.12 -8.23
N TYR A 455 -6.24 -13.99 -9.53
CA TYR A 455 -5.62 -14.81 -10.57
C TYR A 455 -4.10 -14.64 -10.63
N ARG A 456 -3.60 -13.41 -10.48
CA ARG A 456 -2.16 -13.15 -10.36
C ARG A 456 -1.55 -13.88 -9.15
N GLN A 457 -2.20 -13.81 -7.98
CA GLN A 457 -1.73 -14.49 -6.77
C GLN A 457 -1.75 -16.01 -6.92
N PHE A 458 -2.79 -16.54 -7.57
CA PHE A 458 -2.91 -17.94 -7.93
C PHE A 458 -1.77 -18.38 -8.85
N ARG A 459 -1.52 -17.67 -9.95
CA ARG A 459 -0.41 -17.93 -10.88
C ARG A 459 0.95 -17.94 -10.17
N HIS A 460 1.22 -16.96 -9.30
CA HIS A 460 2.41 -16.96 -8.47
C HIS A 460 2.48 -18.17 -7.52
N SER A 461 1.34 -18.66 -7.03
CA SER A 461 1.26 -19.88 -6.22
C SER A 461 1.60 -21.12 -7.05
N ILE A 462 1.07 -21.22 -8.27
CA ILE A 462 1.40 -22.29 -9.22
C ILE A 462 2.90 -22.30 -9.54
N ALA A 463 3.47 -21.14 -9.86
CA ALA A 463 4.89 -21.01 -10.17
C ALA A 463 5.77 -21.61 -9.05
N ARG A 464 5.45 -21.29 -7.78
CA ARG A 464 6.16 -21.84 -6.61
C ARG A 464 5.91 -23.33 -6.38
N LEU A 465 4.64 -23.73 -6.35
CA LEU A 465 4.25 -25.06 -5.89
C LEU A 465 4.44 -26.14 -6.98
N LYS A 466 4.24 -25.78 -8.25
CA LYS A 466 4.32 -26.71 -9.39
C LYS A 466 5.62 -26.61 -10.17
N TYR A 467 6.14 -25.42 -10.38
CA TYR A 467 7.31 -25.19 -11.25
C TYR A 467 8.61 -24.91 -10.49
N GLY A 468 8.56 -24.75 -9.17
CA GLY A 468 9.74 -24.43 -8.37
C GLY A 468 10.33 -23.03 -8.64
N LEU A 469 9.55 -22.15 -9.28
CA LEU A 469 9.93 -20.77 -9.57
C LEU A 469 9.59 -19.86 -8.37
N ALA A 470 10.30 -18.74 -8.19
CA ALA A 470 10.03 -17.81 -7.09
C ALA A 470 8.61 -17.20 -7.17
N ASP A 471 8.22 -16.84 -8.39
CA ASP A 471 6.90 -16.36 -8.78
C ASP A 471 6.73 -16.57 -10.30
N ASP A 472 5.66 -16.02 -10.84
CA ASP A 472 5.39 -16.03 -12.27
C ASP A 472 5.83 -14.69 -12.86
N GLU A 473 6.87 -14.70 -13.68
CA GLU A 473 7.52 -13.48 -14.17
C GLU A 473 6.61 -12.66 -15.08
N THR A 474 5.71 -13.30 -15.85
CA THR A 474 4.75 -12.59 -16.71
C THR A 474 3.73 -11.81 -15.88
N MET A 475 3.55 -12.18 -14.63
CA MET A 475 2.63 -11.56 -13.68
C MET A 475 3.30 -10.49 -12.80
N ARG A 476 4.61 -10.26 -12.97
CA ARG A 476 5.28 -9.13 -12.34
C ARG A 476 4.83 -7.85 -13.02
N VAL A 477 4.70 -6.79 -12.22
CA VAL A 477 4.62 -5.44 -12.78
C VAL A 477 6.01 -5.17 -13.36
N LEU A 478 6.18 -5.25 -14.68
CA LEU A 478 7.42 -4.83 -15.34
C LEU A 478 7.66 -3.36 -14.98
N ASP A 479 8.57 -3.13 -14.04
CA ASP A 479 8.81 -1.86 -13.35
C ASP A 479 9.16 -0.71 -14.33
N MET A 480 9.54 -1.05 -15.55
CA MET A 480 9.91 -0.08 -16.57
C MET A 480 8.73 0.61 -17.26
N SER A 481 7.57 -0.04 -17.40
CA SER A 481 6.41 0.56 -18.09
C SER A 481 5.42 1.24 -17.13
N THR A 482 5.64 1.13 -15.82
CA THR A 482 4.76 1.71 -14.79
C THR A 482 5.45 2.71 -13.89
N ARG A 483 6.74 3.03 -14.11
CA ARG A 483 7.29 4.26 -13.51
C ARG A 483 6.32 5.38 -13.90
N LYS A 484 5.82 6.13 -12.92
CA LYS A 484 5.06 7.35 -13.22
C LYS A 484 5.90 8.08 -14.26
N PRO A 485 5.34 8.37 -15.46
CA PRO A 485 6.11 8.95 -16.54
C PRO A 485 6.93 10.11 -15.97
N GLN A 486 8.24 10.01 -16.05
CA GLN A 486 9.09 11.03 -15.45
C GLN A 486 8.97 12.29 -16.31
N PRO A 487 9.08 13.50 -15.74
CA PRO A 487 8.98 14.70 -16.54
C PRO A 487 9.90 14.67 -17.77
N GLU A 488 11.10 14.12 -17.61
CA GLU A 488 12.12 13.91 -18.65
C GLU A 488 11.61 13.10 -19.84
N ASP A 489 10.59 12.25 -19.68
CA ASP A 489 9.98 11.48 -20.76
C ASP A 489 9.13 12.36 -21.72
N PHE A 490 8.81 13.61 -21.33
CA PHE A 490 7.98 14.56 -22.10
C PHE A 490 8.71 15.83 -22.49
N LEU A 491 9.91 16.05 -21.96
CA LEU A 491 10.67 17.25 -22.27
C LEU A 491 11.33 17.09 -23.63
N VAL A 492 11.09 18.06 -24.50
CA VAL A 492 11.72 18.15 -25.82
C VAL A 492 12.51 19.45 -25.88
N PHE A 493 13.79 19.36 -26.23
CA PHE A 493 14.58 20.55 -26.52
C PHE A 493 14.33 21.00 -27.96
N ASP A 494 13.69 22.16 -28.11
CA ASP A 494 13.47 22.80 -29.40
C ASP A 494 14.64 23.72 -29.73
N LYS A 495 15.49 23.25 -30.65
CA LYS A 495 16.66 24.00 -31.15
C LYS A 495 16.27 25.32 -31.82
N LYS A 496 15.10 25.41 -32.47
CA LYS A 496 14.68 26.60 -33.22
C LYS A 496 14.35 27.75 -32.28
N THR A 497 13.59 27.46 -31.24
CA THR A 497 13.19 28.47 -30.24
C THR A 497 14.19 28.59 -29.08
N ASN A 498 15.21 27.72 -29.07
CA ASN A 498 16.18 27.58 -27.97
C ASN A 498 15.46 27.46 -26.61
N SER A 499 14.51 26.53 -26.55
CA SER A 499 13.65 26.33 -25.39
C SER A 499 13.42 24.84 -25.11
N VAL A 500 13.10 24.52 -23.86
CA VAL A 500 12.63 23.18 -23.48
C VAL A 500 11.12 23.23 -23.37
N THR A 501 10.45 22.37 -24.12
CA THR A 501 9.00 22.32 -24.21
C THR A 501 8.48 20.99 -23.69
N PHE A 502 7.22 20.96 -23.26
CA PHE A 502 6.49 19.72 -23.06
C PHE A 502 5.01 19.94 -23.36
N GLN A 503 4.32 18.83 -23.64
CA GLN A 503 2.88 18.81 -23.80
C GLN A 503 2.27 17.93 -22.72
N LEU A 504 1.38 18.51 -21.91
CA LEU A 504 0.63 17.74 -20.92
C LEU A 504 -0.76 17.43 -21.49
N PRO A 505 -1.12 16.15 -21.69
CA PRO A 505 -2.50 15.78 -21.99
C PRO A 505 -3.35 15.98 -20.73
N LYS A 506 -4.29 16.94 -20.78
CA LYS A 506 -5.26 17.18 -19.70
C LYS A 506 -6.64 17.39 -20.32
N ASP A 507 -7.61 16.55 -19.95
CA ASP A 507 -9.00 16.64 -20.41
C ASP A 507 -9.15 16.67 -21.94
N GLY A 508 -8.35 15.85 -22.65
CA GLY A 508 -8.34 15.79 -24.11
C GLY A 508 -7.71 17.00 -24.81
N LYS A 509 -7.18 17.97 -24.06
CA LYS A 509 -6.42 19.10 -24.59
C LYS A 509 -4.93 18.90 -24.33
N GLN A 510 -4.11 19.22 -25.32
CA GLN A 510 -2.67 19.34 -25.14
C GLN A 510 -2.36 20.73 -24.59
N ILE A 511 -1.76 20.78 -23.40
CA ILE A 511 -1.29 22.04 -22.81
C ILE A 511 0.20 22.17 -23.11
N ASP A 512 0.55 23.04 -24.06
CA ASP A 512 1.93 23.37 -24.36
C ASP A 512 2.53 24.26 -23.27
N PHE A 513 3.74 23.92 -22.83
CA PHE A 513 4.54 24.73 -21.91
C PHE A 513 5.97 24.84 -22.41
N SER A 514 6.60 25.99 -22.22
CA SER A 514 7.97 26.26 -22.68
C SER A 514 8.77 27.03 -21.63
N VAL A 515 10.05 26.67 -21.52
CA VAL A 515 11.07 27.34 -20.71
C VAL A 515 12.24 27.71 -21.62
N SER A 516 12.51 29.02 -21.76
CA SER A 516 13.62 29.52 -22.57
C SER A 516 14.97 29.16 -21.95
N VAL A 517 15.89 28.62 -22.76
CA VAL A 517 17.29 28.35 -22.34
C VAL A 517 18.02 29.63 -22.00
N LYS A 518 17.77 30.73 -22.73
CA LYS A 518 18.37 32.03 -22.46
C LYS A 518 17.99 32.54 -21.06
N ALA A 519 16.71 32.47 -20.71
CA ALA A 519 16.24 32.88 -19.38
C ALA A 519 16.77 31.96 -18.27
N ALA A 520 16.86 30.65 -18.55
CA ALA A 520 17.42 29.65 -17.64
C ALA A 520 18.96 29.67 -17.53
N LYS A 521 19.65 30.45 -18.38
CA LYS A 521 21.11 30.54 -18.49
C LYS A 521 21.81 29.25 -18.95
N SER A 522 21.13 28.10 -18.98
CA SER A 522 21.63 26.83 -19.53
C SER A 522 20.48 25.88 -19.89
N GLN A 523 20.75 24.93 -20.79
CA GLN A 523 19.76 23.93 -21.19
C GLN A 523 19.32 23.06 -19.99
N LYS A 524 20.27 22.62 -19.14
CA LYS A 524 19.95 21.78 -17.98
C LYS A 524 19.05 22.46 -16.95
N ILE A 525 19.21 23.76 -16.74
CA ILE A 525 18.31 24.52 -15.88
C ILE A 525 16.93 24.68 -16.53
N ALA A 526 16.85 24.89 -17.85
CA ALA A 526 15.57 24.94 -18.56
C ALA A 526 14.82 23.59 -18.46
N GLU A 527 15.51 22.47 -18.68
CA GLU A 527 14.98 21.11 -18.49
C GLU A 527 14.47 20.93 -17.05
N ARG A 528 15.25 21.35 -16.06
CA ARG A 528 14.88 21.21 -14.65
C ARG A 528 13.65 22.03 -14.28
N VAL A 529 13.56 23.28 -14.73
CA VAL A 529 12.39 24.14 -14.49
C VAL A 529 11.16 23.59 -15.20
N ALA A 530 11.30 23.16 -16.47
CA ALA A 530 10.22 22.52 -17.20
C ALA A 530 9.72 21.26 -16.48
N ALA A 531 10.63 20.43 -15.96
CA ALA A 531 10.29 19.26 -15.15
C ALA A 531 9.50 19.62 -13.89
N MET A 532 9.90 20.66 -13.16
CA MET A 532 9.17 21.12 -11.97
C MET A 532 7.76 21.64 -12.32
N CYS A 533 7.63 22.41 -13.41
CA CYS A 533 6.33 22.90 -13.88
C CYS A 533 5.43 21.74 -14.32
N PHE A 534 5.98 20.75 -15.02
CA PHE A 534 5.27 19.54 -15.41
C PHE A 534 4.70 18.79 -14.20
N VAL A 535 5.51 18.56 -13.16
CA VAL A 535 5.05 17.90 -11.92
C VAL A 535 3.96 18.73 -11.23
N THR A 536 4.13 20.04 -11.13
CA THR A 536 3.14 20.93 -10.51
C THR A 536 1.81 20.91 -11.27
N MET A 537 1.83 20.90 -12.60
CA MET A 537 0.61 20.81 -13.42
C MET A 537 -0.05 19.44 -13.35
N ARG A 538 0.75 18.36 -13.42
CA ARG A 538 0.27 16.97 -13.43
C ARG A 538 -0.26 16.54 -12.07
N ASP A 539 0.56 16.67 -11.03
CA ASP A 539 0.27 16.13 -9.70
C ASP A 539 -0.45 17.16 -8.81
N GLY A 540 -0.14 18.44 -8.97
CA GLY A 540 -0.78 19.53 -8.22
C GLY A 540 -2.06 20.07 -8.87
N GLY A 541 -2.36 19.65 -10.10
CA GLY A 541 -3.52 20.13 -10.86
C GLY A 541 -3.44 21.61 -11.27
N ALA A 542 -2.29 22.26 -11.08
CA ALA A 542 -2.11 23.69 -11.28
C ALA A 542 -2.47 24.13 -12.71
N ALA A 543 -3.01 25.33 -12.86
CA ALA A 543 -3.27 25.91 -14.17
C ALA A 543 -1.94 26.29 -14.85
N LYS A 544 -1.97 26.44 -16.18
CA LYS A 544 -0.80 26.89 -16.96
C LYS A 544 -0.26 28.23 -16.46
N ALA A 545 -1.13 29.15 -16.05
CA ALA A 545 -0.75 30.45 -15.51
C ALA A 545 0.01 30.32 -14.18
N ASP A 546 -0.43 29.46 -13.28
CA ASP A 546 0.26 29.20 -12.01
C ASP A 546 1.63 28.55 -12.23
N ALA A 547 1.71 27.61 -13.16
CA ALA A 547 2.97 26.98 -13.56
C ALA A 547 3.93 27.99 -14.22
N ALA A 548 3.43 28.95 -14.99
CA ALA A 548 4.23 30.04 -15.55
C ALA A 548 4.75 30.97 -14.46
N LYS A 549 3.91 31.36 -13.48
CA LYS A 549 4.34 32.14 -12.32
C LYS A 549 5.43 31.42 -11.52
N LEU A 550 5.28 30.11 -11.32
CA LEU A 550 6.27 29.28 -10.64
C LEU A 550 7.59 29.20 -11.44
N ARG A 551 7.52 29.03 -12.77
CA ARG A 551 8.68 29.09 -13.66
C ARG A 551 9.42 30.41 -13.47
N ASP A 552 8.70 31.53 -13.50
CA ASP A 552 9.28 32.86 -13.41
C ASP A 552 9.91 33.10 -12.03
N GLU A 553 9.28 32.66 -10.93
CA GLU A 553 9.87 32.69 -9.57
C GLU A 553 11.19 31.88 -9.52
N PHE A 554 11.22 30.69 -10.12
CA PHE A 554 12.43 29.88 -10.13
C PHE A 554 13.57 30.54 -10.91
N LEU A 555 13.27 31.10 -12.08
CA LEU A 555 14.24 31.75 -12.94
C LEU A 555 14.77 33.05 -12.32
N ASP A 556 13.92 33.87 -11.73
CA ASP A 556 14.30 35.10 -11.03
C ASP A 556 15.24 34.81 -9.84
N GLY A 557 14.94 33.77 -9.07
CA GLY A 557 15.79 33.31 -7.97
C GLY A 557 17.11 32.66 -8.41
N TYR A 558 17.41 32.55 -9.71
CA TYR A 558 18.62 31.89 -10.21
C TYR A 558 19.64 32.88 -10.78
N LEU A 559 20.61 33.27 -9.95
CA LEU A 559 21.72 34.15 -10.33
C LEU A 559 22.69 33.55 -11.37
N GLY A 560 22.69 32.23 -11.60
CA GLY A 560 23.67 31.56 -12.47
C GLY A 560 24.99 31.25 -11.76
N GLY A 561 26.08 31.17 -12.54
CA GLY A 561 27.43 30.86 -12.07
C GLY A 561 27.91 29.46 -12.49
N GLU A 562 29.15 29.12 -12.14
CA GLU A 562 29.75 27.80 -12.40
C GLU A 562 28.89 26.68 -11.80
N ASP A 563 28.51 25.69 -12.59
CA ASP A 563 27.77 24.51 -12.13
C ASP A 563 28.53 23.26 -12.57
N VAL A 564 28.03 22.09 -12.18
CA VAL A 564 28.61 20.81 -12.60
C VAL A 564 28.31 20.54 -14.09
N PRO A 565 29.14 19.71 -14.77
CA PRO A 565 28.87 19.32 -16.14
C PRO A 565 27.49 18.69 -16.35
N ALA A 566 26.96 18.77 -17.57
CA ALA A 566 25.59 18.36 -17.90
C ALA A 566 25.36 16.85 -17.70
N GLU A 567 26.41 16.06 -17.83
CA GLU A 567 26.49 14.60 -17.67
C GLU A 567 26.70 14.17 -16.23
N SER A 568 26.92 15.10 -15.29
CA SER A 568 27.14 14.76 -13.89
C SER A 568 25.89 14.13 -13.26
N GLU A 569 26.06 12.99 -12.57
CA GLU A 569 24.99 12.34 -11.81
C GLU A 569 24.35 13.24 -10.73
N ALA A 570 25.06 14.30 -10.33
CA ALA A 570 24.55 15.28 -9.37
C ALA A 570 23.22 15.93 -9.82
N TRP A 571 22.95 16.02 -11.13
CA TRP A 571 21.66 16.48 -11.66
C TRP A 571 20.48 15.58 -11.25
N HIS A 572 20.73 14.29 -11.06
CA HIS A 572 19.74 13.33 -10.60
C HIS A 572 19.69 13.27 -9.07
N ALA A 573 20.85 13.33 -8.40
CA ALA A 573 20.95 13.20 -6.95
C ALA A 573 20.49 14.45 -6.17
N CYS A 574 20.70 15.65 -6.71
CA CYS A 574 20.50 16.92 -5.99
C CYS A 574 19.23 17.66 -6.45
N ARG A 575 18.06 17.11 -6.12
CA ARG A 575 16.74 17.70 -6.44
C ARG A 575 16.09 18.33 -5.21
N ILE A 576 15.54 19.54 -5.38
CA ILE A 576 14.82 20.24 -4.31
C ILE A 576 13.46 19.58 -4.06
N SER A 577 13.13 19.43 -2.78
CA SER A 577 11.79 19.07 -2.34
C SER A 577 10.96 20.33 -2.11
N LEU A 578 9.89 20.50 -2.89
CA LEU A 578 8.94 21.61 -2.76
C LEU A 578 7.81 21.31 -1.76
N THR A 579 7.75 20.09 -1.20
CA THR A 579 6.69 19.68 -0.27
C THR A 579 6.90 20.21 1.15
N HIS A 580 8.12 20.67 1.47
CA HIS A 580 8.46 21.22 2.78
C HIS A 580 8.18 22.73 2.83
N SER A 581 7.70 23.23 3.98
CA SER A 581 7.46 24.68 4.20
C SER A 581 8.70 25.55 4.04
N SER A 582 9.88 24.94 4.12
CA SER A 582 11.16 25.51 3.73
C SER A 582 11.83 24.58 2.72
N PRO A 583 11.66 24.81 1.41
CA PRO A 583 12.19 23.94 0.38
C PRO A 583 13.69 23.70 0.55
N LEU A 584 14.10 22.45 0.43
CA LEU A 584 15.48 22.01 0.66
C LEU A 584 15.88 20.89 -0.28
N VAL A 585 17.17 20.79 -0.54
CA VAL A 585 17.78 19.67 -1.26
C VAL A 585 18.46 18.82 -0.19
N SER A 586 18.13 17.53 -0.14
CA SER A 586 18.76 16.60 0.79
C SER A 586 19.10 15.31 0.08
N TRP A 587 20.30 14.81 0.32
CA TRP A 587 20.73 13.50 -0.16
C TRP A 587 21.59 12.83 0.92
N GLN A 588 21.87 11.55 0.71
CA GLN A 588 22.82 10.79 1.51
C GLN A 588 24.04 10.49 0.65
N TYR A 589 25.21 10.54 1.26
CA TYR A 589 26.46 10.06 0.66
C TYR A 589 27.10 9.06 1.60
N GLU A 590 27.94 8.19 1.05
CA GLU A 590 28.67 7.18 1.81
C GLU A 590 30.09 7.70 2.06
N ASP A 591 30.54 7.69 3.31
CA ASP A 591 31.92 8.04 3.63
C ASP A 591 32.89 6.88 3.36
N LYS A 592 34.20 7.11 3.55
CA LYS A 592 35.24 6.08 3.37
C LYS A 592 35.05 4.83 4.25
N ALA A 593 34.23 4.91 5.30
CA ALA A 593 33.94 3.80 6.21
C ALA A 593 32.62 3.07 5.85
N GLY A 594 32.00 3.41 4.72
CA GLY A 594 30.72 2.83 4.29
C GLY A 594 29.51 3.40 5.04
N LYS A 595 29.69 4.49 5.81
CA LYS A 595 28.60 5.07 6.60
C LYS A 595 27.84 6.10 5.78
N LYS A 596 26.53 5.90 5.66
CA LYS A 596 25.62 6.87 5.01
C LYS A 596 25.43 8.10 5.90
N LEU A 597 25.82 9.26 5.39
CA LEU A 597 25.72 10.54 6.06
C LEU A 597 24.79 11.48 5.28
N PRO A 598 23.86 12.19 5.96
CA PRO A 598 23.01 13.15 5.30
C PRO A 598 23.77 14.45 4.99
N PHE A 599 23.47 15.03 3.84
CA PHE A 599 23.89 16.39 3.45
C PHE A 599 22.67 17.17 2.96
N GLN A 600 22.65 18.48 3.22
CA GLN A 600 21.53 19.34 2.81
C GLN A 600 21.97 20.74 2.40
N THR A 601 21.17 21.33 1.49
CA THR A 601 21.15 22.75 1.16
C THR A 601 19.71 23.27 1.23
N THR A 602 19.50 24.57 1.52
CA THR A 602 18.16 25.14 1.71
C THR A 602 17.91 26.32 0.78
N LYS A 603 16.66 26.51 0.32
CA LYS A 603 16.22 27.68 -0.46
C LYS A 603 16.59 28.99 0.24
N ALA A 604 16.34 29.06 1.55
CA ALA A 604 16.53 30.28 2.35
C ALA A 604 17.98 30.77 2.32
N ALA A 605 18.95 29.89 2.57
CA ALA A 605 20.38 30.23 2.59
C ALA A 605 20.98 30.43 1.19
N ALA A 606 20.39 29.82 0.15
CA ALA A 606 20.86 29.94 -1.22
C ALA A 606 20.23 31.10 -2.00
N GLY A 607 19.16 31.71 -1.48
CA GLY A 607 18.41 32.78 -2.15
C GLY A 607 17.42 32.33 -3.22
N GLY A 608 17.34 31.04 -3.52
CA GLY A 608 16.44 30.50 -4.53
C GLY A 608 16.46 28.98 -4.58
N CYS A 609 15.41 28.38 -5.16
CA CYS A 609 15.31 26.93 -5.28
C CYS A 609 16.42 26.36 -6.17
N LEU A 610 16.61 26.95 -7.36
CA LEU A 610 17.63 26.52 -8.30
C LEU A 610 19.05 26.78 -7.78
N GLN A 611 19.26 27.85 -7.00
CA GLN A 611 20.54 28.09 -6.35
C GLN A 611 20.84 27.04 -5.26
N ALA A 612 19.83 26.61 -4.51
CA ALA A 612 20.01 25.54 -3.53
C ALA A 612 20.43 24.22 -4.21
N GLU A 613 19.82 23.89 -5.36
CA GLU A 613 20.22 22.72 -6.16
C GLU A 613 21.63 22.86 -6.73
N ARG A 614 21.99 24.04 -7.28
CA ARG A 614 23.36 24.30 -7.77
C ARG A 614 24.40 24.12 -6.68
N VAL A 615 24.22 24.76 -5.53
CA VAL A 615 25.12 24.61 -4.37
C VAL A 615 25.20 23.14 -3.95
N ALA A 616 24.07 22.41 -3.99
CA ALA A 616 24.04 21.00 -3.67
C ALA A 616 24.87 20.15 -4.65
N ARG A 617 24.74 20.38 -5.96
CA ARG A 617 25.49 19.67 -7.00
C ARG A 617 27.00 19.87 -6.86
N LEU A 618 27.42 21.12 -6.63
CA LEU A 618 28.84 21.44 -6.39
C LEU A 618 29.38 20.74 -5.14
N CYS A 619 28.58 20.69 -4.06
CA CYS A 619 28.95 19.95 -2.84
C CYS A 619 28.99 18.44 -3.08
N TRP A 620 28.06 17.90 -3.87
CA TRP A 620 28.00 16.49 -4.23
C TRP A 620 29.27 16.04 -4.95
N VAL A 621 29.71 16.77 -5.98
CA VAL A 621 30.94 16.45 -6.72
C VAL A 621 32.17 16.49 -5.82
N LYS A 622 32.26 17.46 -4.90
CA LYS A 622 33.38 17.51 -3.93
C LYS A 622 33.38 16.33 -2.94
N LEU A 623 32.21 15.84 -2.53
CA LEU A 623 32.12 14.65 -1.70
C LEU A 623 32.54 13.40 -2.48
N GLN A 624 32.10 13.26 -3.74
CA GLN A 624 32.51 12.13 -4.60
C GLN A 624 34.00 12.13 -4.91
N ALA A 625 34.62 13.31 -4.99
CA ALA A 625 36.07 13.46 -5.11
C ALA A 625 36.85 13.14 -3.81
N GLY A 626 36.18 12.65 -2.77
CA GLY A 626 36.81 12.24 -1.50
C GLY A 626 36.96 13.36 -0.47
N GLY A 627 36.32 14.52 -0.67
CA GLY A 627 36.31 15.61 0.31
C GLY A 627 35.65 15.21 1.63
N THR A 628 36.18 15.69 2.75
CA THR A 628 35.56 15.47 4.07
C THR A 628 34.27 16.26 4.21
N LYS A 629 33.37 15.81 5.09
CA LYS A 629 32.09 16.48 5.33
C LYS A 629 32.28 17.93 5.73
N GLU A 630 33.25 18.16 6.62
CA GLU A 630 33.57 19.45 7.21
C GLU A 630 34.07 20.41 6.15
N ALA A 631 35.00 19.97 5.30
CA ALA A 631 35.53 20.78 4.20
C ALA A 631 34.43 21.13 3.18
N VAL A 632 33.54 20.18 2.86
CA VAL A 632 32.42 20.44 1.94
C VAL A 632 31.36 21.34 2.58
N GLN A 633 31.13 21.25 3.88
CA GLN A 633 30.24 22.17 4.59
C GLN A 633 30.80 23.60 4.65
N GLU A 634 32.10 23.76 4.86
CA GLU A 634 32.77 25.05 4.78
C GLU A 634 32.64 25.63 3.37
N TYR A 635 32.89 24.82 2.34
CA TYR A 635 32.68 25.21 0.95
C TYR A 635 31.23 25.63 0.66
N ARG A 636 30.23 24.87 1.14
CA ARG A 636 28.81 25.24 1.05
C ARG A 636 28.54 26.60 1.68
N ASN A 637 29.07 26.84 2.88
CA ASN A 637 28.85 28.08 3.61
C ASN A 637 29.52 29.27 2.89
N LYS A 638 30.70 29.06 2.27
CA LYS A 638 31.35 30.04 1.40
C LYS A 638 30.46 30.40 0.21
N LEU A 639 29.87 29.40 -0.45
CA LEU A 639 28.92 29.64 -1.56
C LEU A 639 27.67 30.40 -1.10
N TYR A 640 27.12 30.08 0.08
CA TYR A 640 26.01 30.85 0.64
C TYR A 640 26.37 32.30 0.92
N LYS A 641 27.55 32.56 1.50
CA LYS A 641 28.02 33.93 1.74
C LYS A 641 28.19 34.72 0.45
N GLN A 642 28.61 34.07 -0.64
CA GLN A 642 28.70 34.70 -1.96
C GLN A 642 27.32 35.02 -2.56
N LEU A 643 26.35 34.11 -2.42
CA LEU A 643 25.00 34.30 -2.92
C LEU A 643 24.17 35.29 -2.07
N GLN A 644 24.47 35.36 -0.78
CA GLN A 644 23.79 36.19 0.21
C GLN A 644 24.80 36.83 1.17
N PRO A 645 25.50 37.90 0.75
CA PRO A 645 26.54 38.54 1.57
C PRO A 645 25.99 39.11 2.88
N ASN A 646 24.71 39.53 2.88
CA ASN A 646 24.01 40.02 4.06
C ASN A 646 23.42 38.90 4.93
N GLY A 647 23.76 37.65 4.64
CA GLY A 647 23.16 36.47 5.24
C GLY A 647 21.74 36.19 4.73
N PRO A 648 21.15 35.05 5.12
CA PRO A 648 19.75 34.80 4.86
C PRO A 648 18.94 35.90 5.54
N LYS A 649 18.02 36.51 4.77
CA LYS A 649 17.05 37.45 5.35
C LYS A 649 16.47 36.77 6.59
N PRO A 650 16.56 37.38 7.79
CA PRO A 650 15.97 36.81 8.99
C PRO A 650 14.55 36.43 8.60
N ARG A 651 14.13 35.20 8.95
CA ARG A 651 12.73 34.83 8.78
C ARG A 651 11.98 35.97 9.45
N ALA A 652 11.23 36.76 8.68
CA ALA A 652 10.41 37.81 9.24
C ALA A 652 9.70 37.15 10.41
N ASP A 653 9.97 37.63 11.63
CA ASP A 653 9.43 37.01 12.84
C ASP A 653 7.93 36.94 12.61
N PHE A 654 7.46 35.74 12.28
CA PHE A 654 6.05 35.46 12.20
C PHE A 654 5.62 35.43 13.66
N ASN A 655 5.49 36.63 14.25
CA ASN A 655 4.75 36.90 15.47
C ASN A 655 3.24 36.76 15.23
N GLY A 656 2.83 36.44 14.01
CA GLY A 656 1.55 35.77 13.81
C GLY A 656 1.57 34.42 14.55
N PRO A 657 0.48 34.04 15.23
CA PRO A 657 0.35 32.71 15.80
C PRO A 657 0.77 31.67 14.74
N PRO A 658 1.51 30.60 15.11
CA PRO A 658 2.04 29.62 14.17
C PRO A 658 0.94 29.31 13.20
N ALA A 659 1.16 29.61 11.90
CA ALA A 659 0.10 29.58 10.91
C ALA A 659 -0.70 28.31 11.15
N LYS A 660 -1.91 28.48 11.72
CA LYS A 660 -2.89 27.40 11.72
C LYS A 660 -2.92 27.07 10.25
N ARG A 661 -2.49 25.85 9.87
CA ARG A 661 -2.74 25.32 8.53
C ARG A 661 -4.10 25.87 8.15
N GLN A 662 -4.18 26.72 7.13
CA GLN A 662 -5.45 27.27 6.71
C GLN A 662 -6.37 26.06 6.60
N LYS A 663 -7.28 25.92 7.56
CA LYS A 663 -8.56 25.35 7.25
C LYS A 663 -9.03 26.31 6.19
N VAL A 664 -8.93 25.88 4.94
CA VAL A 664 -9.76 26.44 3.89
C VAL A 664 -11.14 26.51 4.51
N ASP A 665 -11.65 27.72 4.73
CA ASP A 665 -12.98 27.89 5.27
C ASP A 665 -13.92 27.08 4.36
N LYS A 666 -14.53 26.08 4.98
CA LYS A 666 -15.56 25.20 4.47
C LYS A 666 -16.64 25.14 5.53
#